data_AF-A0A8J3MK04-F1
#
_entry.id   AF-A0A8J3MK04-F1
#
_cell.length_a   1.000
_cell.length_b   1.000
_cell.length_c   1.000
_cell.angle_alpha   90.00
_cell.angle_beta   90.00
_cell.angle_gamma   90.00
#
_symmetry.space_group_name_H-M   'P 1'
#
loop_
_entity.id
_entity.type
_entity.pdbx_description
1 polymer ?
#
loop_
_entity_poly.entity_id
_entity_poly.type
_entity_poly.pdbx_seq_one_letter_code
_entity_poly.pdbx_strand_id
1 'polypeptide(L)'
;MLPATRTLLTSLDPLPYRQRMIHLAQWARLAPDRAQVCADLREHGPYERQLALVAALVVRDADGIAAATNDPQPSVRGLALTAAVRTGITVGDLADRPVMERRRVYQALRRTHAPAVADALIIEVRARFGDEEAAALLPACGADTVRALLPDLEHAFNLERLVRWHPGPLLDRIRERLAAALPETRPRIWAGAADALLRCDPAQALDLLERYAPEESLPGRLSAYGKLAAHDASRVARLLIAPGRASWLKRTVLPPALLRRLAALPDDELAPLAARFREHGRALAALLDAVVPARRGQLYDHAVAEADTATLIPAAELMEVLPAAVRIREATRVLGLAKVQEREADVRTWSAYLAWPDASLALGSALRSGDADERAQGYALLVEAARRSRDPQVVAEVVARLGRLRNEQDPVRAAGLTALAKVAPLLTADTAAGLTQLTTDAVDARDASAATSAALSRLAVDVLQHHVAVPELREWALLTIDLVSGSAHVPVLRRFDTVLRRGQEAMVFERLRGWAEAGIARSRYGPLFALTRALGRRAWQLPQLQDLLRRAIDPHTLPSVARTAIEFWLDDPRTRTDRVAEVLAVDATAVAIHQVWETVCVRRTDLLDQVLDNRSPRGRFVESGTAWVPAWALRAEHWLPRHQARFVDLQELVITDAGQGVQQRAAAVRAAAGVGVTGRELVLRHLDAPEVVLAEAALGALVWTDRPDEALPVLLRYADGDRARVAVYAASRAARHVRPSRLLEVLGEVLTGPVKITSRKEAARLLARYGPPQAMAVLLDAYANPDAHRDVRAAIVSAARQRLQTEASWTILRTAVDGSREEQRAVLNAYPYLIPERHRTRYAAFVVEACGSADREVRRAAFGQLGQWSPWLTGAAGLVVDRLTDLGETVVQMEVANLLRAGGDAALGDALARLVDRDAGDDLPDGPESDRPARRRIELLTRGAVVLSGTRQADADRTALVAAARWLAGRPAYAATAIGLLVDLGRLDNLDEIAGLCAGRPVLAFRTAERVGARLRGLRESPDPADLARTIAGLARRGDLTGGLFAVTMVRYGAGYGWKTPWRELLVELRQHPDPDVREEAYAVDMS
;
A
#
# COMPACT_ATOMS: atom_id res chain seq x y z
N MET A 1 -47.73 -10.17 26.43
CA MET A 1 -47.08 -11.41 26.01
C MET A 1 -48.02 -12.60 26.08
N LEU A 2 -48.24 -13.26 24.95
CA LEU A 2 -49.05 -14.48 24.83
C LEU A 2 -48.36 -15.70 25.48
N PRO A 3 -49.11 -16.73 25.92
CA PRO A 3 -48.54 -17.96 26.48
C PRO A 3 -47.58 -18.69 25.53
N ALA A 4 -47.92 -18.73 24.23
CA ALA A 4 -47.07 -19.34 23.20
C ALA A 4 -45.74 -18.59 23.02
N THR A 5 -45.77 -17.25 23.05
CA THR A 5 -44.57 -16.40 23.00
C THR A 5 -43.64 -16.68 24.19
N ARG A 6 -44.19 -16.75 25.40
CA ARG A 6 -43.43 -17.08 26.60
C ARG A 6 -42.78 -18.46 26.51
N THR A 7 -43.52 -19.43 25.98
CA THR A 7 -43.02 -20.81 25.78
C THR A 7 -41.83 -20.83 24.82
N LEU A 8 -41.93 -20.11 23.68
CA LEU A 8 -40.83 -19.96 22.74
C LEU A 8 -39.61 -19.32 23.40
N LEU A 9 -39.76 -18.17 24.07
CA LEU A 9 -38.63 -17.48 24.71
C LEU A 9 -37.95 -18.36 25.76
N THR A 10 -38.72 -19.09 26.56
CA THR A 10 -38.20 -20.02 27.58
C THR A 10 -37.41 -21.17 26.94
N SER A 11 -37.85 -21.71 25.80
CA SER A 11 -37.13 -22.76 25.08
C SER A 11 -35.81 -22.29 24.44
N LEU A 12 -35.74 -21.01 24.06
CA LEU A 12 -34.58 -20.39 23.43
C LEU A 12 -33.51 -19.95 24.45
N ASP A 13 -33.93 -19.74 25.69
CA ASP A 13 -33.14 -19.13 26.75
C ASP A 13 -31.83 -19.88 27.11
N PRO A 14 -31.86 -21.20 27.40
CA PRO A 14 -30.65 -21.92 27.81
C PRO A 14 -29.66 -22.15 26.66
N LEU A 15 -30.04 -21.86 25.41
CA LEU A 15 -29.26 -22.19 24.23
C LEU A 15 -28.21 -21.10 23.90
N PRO A 16 -27.00 -21.49 23.48
CA PRO A 16 -26.05 -20.55 22.88
C PRO A 16 -26.63 -19.96 21.59
N TYR A 17 -26.24 -18.72 21.25
CA TYR A 17 -26.82 -17.94 20.14
C TYR A 17 -27.02 -18.75 18.84
N ARG A 18 -26.01 -19.53 18.41
CA ARG A 18 -26.12 -20.32 17.18
C ARG A 18 -27.23 -21.38 17.26
N GLN A 19 -27.30 -22.13 18.36
CA GLN A 19 -28.33 -23.15 18.57
C GLN A 19 -29.70 -22.50 18.74
N ARG A 20 -29.76 -21.33 19.40
CA ARG A 20 -30.97 -20.50 19.51
C ARG A 20 -31.53 -20.12 18.13
N MET A 21 -30.68 -19.63 17.22
CA MET A 21 -31.12 -19.27 15.86
C MET A 21 -31.56 -20.49 15.05
N ILE A 22 -30.94 -21.65 15.25
CA ILE A 22 -31.37 -22.91 14.60
C ILE A 22 -32.74 -23.34 15.12
N HIS A 23 -32.93 -23.32 16.44
CA HIS A 23 -34.20 -23.68 17.08
C HIS A 23 -35.32 -22.72 16.66
N LEU A 24 -35.07 -21.41 16.66
CA LEU A 24 -36.00 -20.39 16.17
C LEU A 24 -36.38 -20.63 14.69
N ALA A 25 -35.42 -20.99 13.84
CA ALA A 25 -35.69 -21.27 12.43
C ALA A 25 -36.52 -22.54 12.24
N GLN A 26 -36.30 -23.58 13.06
CA GLN A 26 -37.13 -24.78 13.06
C GLN A 26 -38.56 -24.47 13.53
N TRP A 27 -38.69 -23.76 14.65
CA TRP A 27 -39.98 -23.29 15.16
C TRP A 27 -40.73 -22.47 14.11
N ALA A 28 -40.09 -21.49 13.48
CA ALA A 28 -40.73 -20.61 12.49
C ALA A 28 -41.28 -21.38 11.27
N ARG A 29 -40.70 -22.52 10.91
CA ARG A 29 -41.19 -23.35 9.79
C ARG A 29 -42.38 -24.23 10.16
N LEU A 30 -42.49 -24.64 11.42
CA LEU A 30 -43.40 -25.69 11.87
C LEU A 30 -44.58 -25.18 12.70
N ALA A 31 -44.44 -24.03 13.36
CA ALA A 31 -45.43 -23.52 14.29
C ALA A 31 -46.68 -22.96 13.56
N PRO A 32 -47.90 -23.46 13.86
CA PRO A 32 -49.14 -22.99 13.22
C PRO A 32 -49.56 -21.60 13.71
N ASP A 33 -49.18 -21.21 14.93
CA ASP A 33 -49.46 -19.92 15.57
C ASP A 33 -48.37 -18.87 15.32
N ARG A 34 -47.40 -19.15 14.45
CA ARG A 34 -46.24 -18.29 14.14
C ARG A 34 -46.62 -16.84 13.88
N ALA A 35 -47.64 -16.58 13.07
CA ALA A 35 -48.03 -15.20 12.72
C ALA A 35 -48.46 -14.40 13.95
N GLN A 36 -49.24 -15.02 14.85
CA GLN A 36 -49.70 -14.42 16.08
C GLN A 36 -48.55 -14.20 17.08
N VAL A 37 -47.66 -15.18 17.22
CA VAL A 37 -46.46 -15.07 18.08
C VAL A 37 -45.50 -14.00 17.55
N CYS A 38 -45.26 -13.94 16.24
CA CYS A 38 -44.42 -12.89 15.63
C CYS A 38 -45.05 -11.50 15.80
N ALA A 39 -46.37 -11.37 15.73
CA ALA A 39 -47.05 -10.09 16.00
C ALA A 39 -46.86 -9.69 17.47
N ASP A 40 -47.08 -10.61 18.43
CA ASP A 40 -46.85 -10.33 19.85
C ASP A 40 -45.38 -9.98 20.14
N LEU A 41 -44.40 -10.69 19.55
CA LEU A 41 -42.97 -10.34 19.67
C LEU A 41 -42.64 -8.93 19.18
N ARG A 42 -43.35 -8.41 18.16
CA ARG A 42 -43.12 -7.06 17.64
C ARG A 42 -43.53 -5.95 18.62
N GLU A 43 -44.44 -6.24 19.53
CA GLU A 43 -44.92 -5.29 20.55
C GLU A 43 -44.00 -5.20 21.79
N HIS A 44 -42.94 -6.00 21.85
CA HIS A 44 -41.99 -6.03 22.98
C HIS A 44 -40.65 -5.36 22.64
N GLY A 45 -39.58 -5.69 23.36
CA GLY A 45 -38.28 -5.03 23.28
C GLY A 45 -37.49 -5.31 21.99
N PRO A 46 -36.35 -4.62 21.80
CA PRO A 46 -35.52 -4.78 20.59
C PRO A 46 -35.08 -6.23 20.31
N TYR A 47 -34.85 -7.02 21.37
CA TYR A 47 -34.47 -8.43 21.27
C TYR A 47 -35.61 -9.26 20.65
N GLU A 48 -36.82 -9.14 21.18
CA GLU A 48 -38.01 -9.84 20.68
C GLU A 48 -38.34 -9.44 19.23
N ARG A 49 -38.25 -8.16 18.90
CA ARG A 49 -38.45 -7.67 17.52
C ARG A 49 -37.42 -8.24 16.55
N GLN A 50 -36.17 -8.39 16.97
CA GLN A 50 -35.13 -9.05 16.17
C GLN A 50 -35.44 -10.53 15.94
N LEU A 51 -35.95 -11.26 16.95
CA LEU A 51 -36.39 -12.66 16.76
C LEU A 51 -37.56 -12.75 15.77
N ALA A 52 -38.53 -11.83 15.87
CA ALA A 52 -39.65 -11.77 14.92
C ALA A 52 -39.17 -11.52 13.47
N LEU A 53 -38.19 -10.63 13.28
CA LEU A 53 -37.56 -10.43 11.97
C LEU A 53 -36.86 -11.69 11.48
N VAL A 54 -36.05 -12.37 12.31
CA VAL A 54 -35.38 -13.62 11.92
C VAL A 54 -36.38 -14.70 11.54
N ALA A 55 -37.47 -14.86 12.29
CA ALA A 55 -38.55 -15.79 11.96
C ALA A 55 -39.18 -15.45 10.60
N ALA A 56 -39.49 -14.17 10.35
CA ALA A 56 -40.01 -13.70 9.06
C ALA A 56 -39.04 -14.00 7.90
N LEU A 57 -37.73 -13.81 8.10
CA LEU A 57 -36.70 -14.12 7.09
C LEU A 57 -36.62 -15.62 6.76
N VAL A 58 -36.80 -16.49 7.76
CA VAL A 58 -36.73 -17.95 7.58
C VAL A 58 -37.86 -18.46 6.68
N VAL A 59 -39.05 -17.88 6.81
CA VAL A 59 -40.24 -18.27 6.02
C VAL A 59 -40.52 -17.35 4.83
N ARG A 60 -39.66 -16.34 4.62
CA ARG A 60 -39.83 -15.30 3.58
C ARG A 60 -41.18 -14.57 3.66
N ASP A 61 -41.62 -14.27 4.88
CA ASP A 61 -42.83 -13.48 5.15
C ASP A 61 -42.61 -12.03 4.71
N ALA A 62 -43.20 -11.64 3.58
CA ALA A 62 -43.00 -10.34 2.97
C ALA A 62 -43.55 -9.20 3.84
N ASP A 63 -44.72 -9.39 4.45
CA ASP A 63 -45.35 -8.38 5.31
C ASP A 63 -44.53 -8.17 6.59
N GLY A 64 -44.02 -9.26 7.17
CA GLY A 64 -43.14 -9.21 8.32
C GLY A 64 -41.81 -8.50 8.05
N ILE A 65 -41.21 -8.72 6.87
CA ILE A 65 -39.99 -8.02 6.45
C ILE A 65 -40.28 -6.55 6.17
N ALA A 66 -41.37 -6.24 5.47
CA ALA A 66 -41.77 -4.88 5.14
C ALA A 66 -42.03 -4.04 6.40
N ALA A 67 -42.77 -4.59 7.37
CA ALA A 67 -43.02 -3.92 8.66
C ALA A 67 -41.71 -3.58 9.39
N ALA A 68 -40.74 -4.51 9.41
CA ALA A 68 -39.46 -4.31 10.08
C ALA A 68 -38.56 -3.25 9.41
N THR A 69 -38.82 -2.85 8.15
CA THR A 69 -38.07 -1.76 7.50
C THR A 69 -38.30 -0.38 8.14
N ASN A 70 -39.35 -0.26 8.96
CA ASN A 70 -39.72 0.93 9.70
C ASN A 70 -39.62 0.77 11.23
N ASP A 71 -38.97 -0.31 11.71
CA ASP A 71 -38.75 -0.55 13.15
C ASP A 71 -38.08 0.64 13.84
N PRO A 72 -38.44 1.00 15.09
CA PRO A 72 -37.72 2.05 15.82
C PRO A 72 -36.22 1.74 15.99
N GLN A 73 -35.83 0.46 16.06
CA GLN A 73 -34.43 0.05 16.25
C GLN A 73 -33.61 0.09 14.95
N PRO A 74 -32.52 0.89 14.86
CA PRO A 74 -31.70 1.00 13.64
C PRO A 74 -31.00 -0.30 13.19
N SER A 75 -30.70 -1.21 14.12
CA SER A 75 -30.11 -2.52 13.80
C SER A 75 -31.14 -3.43 13.09
N VAL A 76 -32.37 -3.49 13.60
CA VAL A 76 -33.49 -4.26 13.02
C VAL A 76 -33.86 -3.70 11.65
N ARG A 77 -34.09 -2.38 11.53
CA ARG A 77 -34.34 -1.75 10.21
C ARG A 77 -33.26 -2.05 9.20
N GLY A 78 -32.00 -1.94 9.61
CA GLY A 78 -30.85 -2.19 8.72
C GLY A 78 -30.82 -3.58 8.12
N LEU A 79 -31.11 -4.58 8.95
CA LEU A 79 -31.21 -5.98 8.52
C LEU A 79 -32.44 -6.18 7.62
N ALA A 80 -33.59 -5.61 8.00
CA ALA A 80 -34.82 -5.67 7.21
C ALA A 80 -34.66 -5.03 5.82
N LEU A 81 -34.05 -3.85 5.71
CA LEU A 81 -33.78 -3.19 4.43
C LEU A 81 -32.89 -4.05 3.52
N THR A 82 -31.85 -4.68 4.10
CA THR A 82 -30.97 -5.57 3.34
C THR A 82 -31.74 -6.80 2.85
N ALA A 83 -32.63 -7.34 3.66
CA ALA A 83 -33.47 -8.47 3.30
C ALA A 83 -34.53 -8.10 2.24
N ALA A 84 -35.22 -6.97 2.41
CA ALA A 84 -36.22 -6.47 1.48
C ALA A 84 -35.67 -6.36 0.05
N VAL A 85 -34.47 -5.78 -0.10
CA VAL A 85 -33.77 -5.70 -1.40
C VAL A 85 -33.45 -7.09 -1.97
N ARG A 86 -33.10 -8.06 -1.13
CA ARG A 86 -32.80 -9.44 -1.57
C ARG A 86 -34.05 -10.22 -1.98
N THR A 87 -35.20 -9.88 -1.43
CA THR A 87 -36.48 -10.55 -1.69
C THR A 87 -37.37 -9.78 -2.66
N GLY A 88 -36.91 -8.65 -3.21
CA GLY A 88 -37.67 -7.84 -4.16
C GLY A 88 -38.80 -7.01 -3.54
N ILE A 89 -38.78 -6.82 -2.21
CA ILE A 89 -39.75 -5.98 -1.49
C ILE A 89 -39.33 -4.51 -1.63
N THR A 90 -40.30 -3.63 -1.89
CA THR A 90 -40.06 -2.19 -2.01
C THR A 90 -39.60 -1.60 -0.67
N VAL A 91 -38.51 -0.85 -0.68
CA VAL A 91 -37.90 -0.27 0.55
C VAL A 91 -38.55 1.05 1.01
N GLY A 92 -39.67 1.43 0.41
CA GLY A 92 -40.35 2.71 0.62
C GLY A 92 -39.55 3.91 0.10
N ASP A 93 -39.94 5.12 0.51
CA ASP A 93 -39.25 6.36 0.17
C ASP A 93 -37.83 6.38 0.76
N LEU A 94 -36.82 6.52 -0.10
CA LEU A 94 -35.42 6.63 0.32
C LEU A 94 -35.04 8.05 0.74
N ALA A 95 -35.84 9.05 0.38
CA ALA A 95 -35.40 10.42 0.45
C ALA A 95 -35.22 10.94 1.87
N ASP A 96 -36.09 10.56 2.80
CA ASP A 96 -35.93 10.95 4.20
C ASP A 96 -35.25 9.88 5.06
N ARG A 97 -34.75 8.79 4.46
CA ARG A 97 -33.99 7.78 5.20
C ARG A 97 -32.58 8.28 5.52
N PRO A 98 -31.99 7.95 6.68
CA PRO A 98 -30.60 8.30 6.99
C PRO A 98 -29.60 7.76 5.96
N VAL A 99 -28.50 8.47 5.75
CA VAL A 99 -27.47 8.07 4.76
C VAL A 99 -26.90 6.68 5.02
N MET A 100 -26.78 6.24 6.28
CA MET A 100 -26.33 4.88 6.60
C MET A 100 -27.30 3.80 6.11
N GLU A 101 -28.61 4.08 6.11
CA GLU A 101 -29.63 3.18 5.58
C GLU A 101 -29.61 3.17 4.05
N ARG A 102 -29.57 4.36 3.42
CA ARG A 102 -29.44 4.46 1.95
C ARG A 102 -28.21 3.70 1.45
N ARG A 103 -27.05 3.88 2.09
CA ARG A 103 -25.81 3.15 1.75
C ARG A 103 -25.93 1.64 1.91
N ARG A 104 -26.70 1.16 2.90
CA ARG A 104 -27.00 -0.28 3.06
C ARG A 104 -27.86 -0.78 1.91
N VAL A 105 -28.88 -0.03 1.48
CA VAL A 105 -29.69 -0.33 0.29
C VAL A 105 -28.82 -0.40 -0.97
N TYR A 106 -27.97 0.61 -1.21
CA TYR A 106 -27.05 0.61 -2.36
C TYR A 106 -26.10 -0.61 -2.32
N GLN A 107 -25.58 -0.96 -1.13
CA GLN A 107 -24.73 -2.13 -0.98
C GLN A 107 -25.48 -3.45 -1.21
N ALA A 108 -26.73 -3.55 -0.78
CA ALA A 108 -27.57 -4.70 -1.05
C ALA A 108 -27.83 -4.84 -2.55
N LEU A 109 -28.21 -3.75 -3.25
CA LEU A 109 -28.44 -3.73 -4.69
C LEU A 109 -27.18 -4.12 -5.49
N ARG A 110 -25.98 -3.65 -5.10
CA ARG A 110 -24.72 -4.07 -5.75
C ARG A 110 -24.40 -5.56 -5.59
N ARG A 111 -24.90 -6.19 -4.52
CA ARG A 111 -24.67 -7.60 -4.22
C ARG A 111 -25.69 -8.50 -4.90
N THR A 112 -26.96 -8.09 -4.93
CA THR A 112 -28.05 -8.83 -5.58
C THR A 112 -28.08 -8.61 -7.08
N HIS A 113 -27.56 -7.48 -7.55
CA HIS A 113 -27.54 -7.03 -8.94
C HIS A 113 -28.95 -6.99 -9.56
N ALA A 114 -29.76 -6.05 -9.07
CA ALA A 114 -31.12 -5.77 -9.56
C ALA A 114 -31.15 -4.41 -10.32
N PRO A 115 -30.69 -4.36 -11.58
CA PRO A 115 -30.45 -3.12 -12.32
C PRO A 115 -31.72 -2.28 -12.52
N ALA A 116 -32.86 -2.89 -12.84
CA ALA A 116 -34.12 -2.15 -13.03
C ALA A 116 -34.52 -1.31 -11.80
N VAL A 117 -34.29 -1.82 -10.58
CA VAL A 117 -34.55 -1.08 -9.34
C VAL A 117 -33.52 0.02 -9.14
N ALA A 118 -32.24 -0.26 -9.40
CA ALA A 118 -31.18 0.75 -9.27
C ALA A 118 -31.32 1.88 -10.30
N ASP A 119 -31.71 1.56 -11.54
CA ASP A 119 -31.93 2.50 -12.65
C ASP A 119 -33.08 3.46 -12.35
N ALA A 120 -34.19 2.97 -11.78
CA ALA A 120 -35.29 3.82 -11.36
C ALA A 120 -34.89 4.77 -10.21
N LEU A 121 -34.03 4.32 -9.30
CA LEU A 121 -33.63 5.09 -8.11
C LEU A 121 -32.54 6.14 -8.39
N ILE A 122 -31.63 5.89 -9.35
CA ILE A 122 -30.43 6.73 -9.49
C ILE A 122 -30.76 8.18 -9.88
N ILE A 123 -31.81 8.40 -10.67
CA ILE A 123 -32.24 9.74 -11.09
C ILE A 123 -32.67 10.55 -9.87
N GLU A 124 -33.51 9.97 -9.01
CA GLU A 124 -33.99 10.62 -7.78
C GLU A 124 -32.83 10.85 -6.79
N VAL A 125 -31.99 9.84 -6.58
CA VAL A 125 -30.82 9.93 -5.68
C VAL A 125 -29.88 11.05 -6.13
N ARG A 126 -29.58 11.13 -7.44
CA ARG A 126 -28.74 12.19 -8.01
C ARG A 126 -29.35 13.57 -7.81
N ALA A 127 -30.65 13.72 -8.08
CA ALA A 127 -31.35 14.99 -7.93
C ALA A 127 -31.38 15.46 -6.47
N ARG A 128 -31.65 14.56 -5.51
CA ARG A 128 -31.84 14.92 -4.09
C ARG A 128 -30.53 14.99 -3.29
N PHE A 129 -29.60 14.06 -3.52
CA PHE A 129 -28.38 13.92 -2.71
C PHE A 129 -27.08 14.23 -3.45
N GLY A 130 -27.15 14.45 -4.78
CA GLY A 130 -26.01 14.82 -5.60
C GLY A 130 -25.19 13.64 -6.12
N ASP A 131 -24.08 13.98 -6.78
CA ASP A 131 -23.29 13.03 -7.56
C ASP A 131 -22.58 11.96 -6.70
N GLU A 132 -22.18 12.27 -5.46
CA GLU A 132 -21.52 11.28 -4.57
C GLU A 132 -22.41 10.06 -4.26
N GLU A 133 -23.70 10.29 -3.98
CA GLU A 133 -24.62 9.19 -3.69
C GLU A 133 -25.03 8.44 -4.95
N ALA A 134 -25.27 9.16 -6.04
CA ALA A 134 -25.55 8.56 -7.34
C ALA A 134 -24.39 7.64 -7.77
N ALA A 135 -23.15 8.10 -7.62
CA ALA A 135 -21.94 7.34 -7.94
C ALA A 135 -21.75 6.11 -7.03
N ALA A 136 -22.23 6.15 -5.78
CA ALA A 136 -22.25 4.98 -4.92
C ALA A 136 -23.27 3.91 -5.37
N LEU A 137 -24.38 4.32 -5.99
CA LEU A 137 -25.41 3.44 -6.53
C LEU A 137 -25.10 2.92 -7.94
N LEU A 138 -24.37 3.71 -8.75
CA LEU A 138 -24.06 3.44 -10.17
C LEU A 138 -23.61 1.99 -10.48
N PRO A 139 -22.76 1.30 -9.66
CA PRO A 139 -22.36 -0.08 -9.95
C PRO A 139 -23.46 -1.14 -9.79
N ALA A 140 -24.67 -0.77 -9.37
CA ALA A 140 -25.84 -1.64 -9.34
C ALA A 140 -26.79 -1.42 -10.52
N CYS A 141 -26.60 -0.36 -11.31
CA CYS A 141 -27.44 0.03 -12.45
C CYS A 141 -27.21 -0.86 -13.68
N GLY A 142 -28.07 -0.73 -14.69
CA GLY A 142 -27.89 -1.36 -16.00
C GLY A 142 -26.72 -0.76 -16.78
N ALA A 143 -26.20 -1.50 -17.77
CA ALA A 143 -25.04 -1.07 -18.57
C ALA A 143 -25.29 0.25 -19.33
N ASP A 144 -26.51 0.47 -19.81
CA ASP A 144 -26.87 1.69 -20.57
C ASP A 144 -26.92 2.92 -19.66
N THR A 145 -27.52 2.79 -18.47
CA THR A 145 -27.49 3.82 -17.42
C THR A 145 -26.06 4.16 -17.02
N VAL A 146 -25.21 3.13 -16.85
CA VAL A 146 -23.79 3.34 -16.55
C VAL A 146 -23.11 4.10 -17.69
N ARG A 147 -23.32 3.73 -18.95
CA ARG A 147 -22.72 4.43 -20.10
C ARG A 147 -23.15 5.90 -20.16
N ALA A 148 -24.42 6.18 -19.90
CA ALA A 148 -24.96 7.54 -19.93
C ALA A 148 -24.47 8.42 -18.77
N LEU A 149 -24.39 7.88 -17.55
CA LEU A 149 -24.08 8.67 -16.35
C LEU A 149 -22.61 8.65 -15.92
N LEU A 150 -21.81 7.69 -16.39
CA LEU A 150 -20.41 7.56 -16.00
C LEU A 150 -19.56 8.81 -16.31
N PRO A 151 -19.66 9.48 -17.48
CA PRO A 151 -18.89 10.69 -17.75
C PRO A 151 -19.13 11.80 -16.71
N ASP A 152 -20.36 11.91 -16.23
CA ASP A 152 -20.76 12.89 -15.23
C ASP A 152 -20.35 12.52 -13.80
N LEU A 153 -20.29 11.22 -13.47
CA LEU A 153 -20.14 10.72 -12.10
C LEU A 153 -18.74 10.19 -11.78
N GLU A 154 -17.87 9.97 -12.76
CA GLU A 154 -16.54 9.37 -12.55
C GLU A 154 -15.64 10.13 -11.56
N HIS A 155 -15.85 11.44 -11.38
CA HIS A 155 -15.14 12.26 -10.40
C HIS A 155 -15.45 11.87 -8.95
N ALA A 156 -16.60 11.23 -8.69
CA ALA A 156 -17.15 10.98 -7.36
C ALA A 156 -17.02 9.53 -6.87
N PHE A 157 -16.44 8.61 -7.64
CA PHE A 157 -16.28 7.22 -7.18
C PHE A 157 -15.08 6.47 -7.76
N ASN A 158 -14.74 5.35 -7.11
CA ASN A 158 -13.67 4.45 -7.54
C ASN A 158 -14.14 3.53 -8.68
N LEU A 159 -13.54 3.70 -9.87
CA LEU A 159 -13.81 2.92 -11.09
C LEU A 159 -13.67 1.41 -10.92
N GLU A 160 -12.84 0.94 -9.99
CA GLU A 160 -12.68 -0.49 -9.69
C GLU A 160 -14.00 -1.18 -9.32
N ARG A 161 -14.98 -0.42 -8.80
CA ARG A 161 -16.30 -0.94 -8.44
C ARG A 161 -17.12 -1.39 -9.64
N LEU A 162 -16.83 -0.89 -10.85
CA LEU A 162 -17.52 -1.29 -12.07
C LEU A 162 -16.99 -2.59 -12.67
N VAL A 163 -15.74 -2.98 -12.37
CA VAL A 163 -15.07 -4.12 -13.01
C VAL A 163 -15.89 -5.42 -12.92
N ARG A 164 -16.60 -5.63 -11.81
CA ARG A 164 -17.37 -6.86 -11.57
C ARG A 164 -18.57 -7.03 -12.52
N TRP A 165 -19.31 -5.96 -12.78
CA TRP A 165 -20.60 -6.02 -13.48
C TRP A 165 -20.62 -5.24 -14.80
N HIS A 166 -19.76 -4.24 -14.96
CA HIS A 166 -19.71 -3.34 -16.12
C HIS A 166 -18.28 -3.13 -16.68
N PRO A 167 -17.51 -4.20 -16.97
CA PRO A 167 -16.19 -4.05 -17.58
C PRO A 167 -16.26 -3.42 -18.98
N GLY A 168 -17.33 -3.66 -19.75
CA GLY A 168 -17.54 -3.07 -21.09
C GLY A 168 -17.69 -1.54 -21.06
N PRO A 169 -18.74 -0.99 -20.41
CA PRO A 169 -18.91 0.47 -20.30
C PRO A 169 -17.69 1.19 -19.71
N LEU A 170 -16.97 0.55 -18.79
CA LEU A 170 -15.72 1.08 -18.25
C LEU A 170 -14.61 1.17 -19.32
N LEU A 171 -14.40 0.11 -20.09
CA LEU A 171 -13.41 0.09 -21.19
C LEU A 171 -13.76 1.12 -22.27
N ASP A 172 -15.04 1.23 -22.64
CA ASP A 172 -15.52 2.22 -23.60
C ASP A 172 -15.16 3.65 -23.15
N ARG A 173 -15.48 3.99 -21.89
CA ARG A 173 -15.20 5.32 -21.33
C ARG A 173 -13.70 5.62 -21.23
N ILE A 174 -12.88 4.64 -20.82
CA ILE A 174 -11.43 4.86 -20.73
C ILE A 174 -10.82 5.05 -22.13
N ARG A 175 -11.27 4.27 -23.12
CA ARG A 175 -10.84 4.40 -24.52
C ARG A 175 -11.16 5.79 -25.06
N GLU A 176 -12.40 6.26 -24.88
CA GLU A 176 -12.83 7.60 -25.26
C GLU A 176 -11.94 8.69 -24.64
N ARG A 177 -11.71 8.61 -23.32
CA ARG A 177 -10.86 9.56 -22.59
C ARG A 177 -9.42 9.57 -23.08
N LEU A 178 -8.82 8.41 -23.30
CA LEU A 178 -7.44 8.31 -23.78
C LEU A 178 -7.29 8.81 -25.21
N ALA A 179 -8.29 8.56 -26.07
CA ALA A 179 -8.31 9.02 -27.45
C ALA A 179 -8.47 10.54 -27.57
N ALA A 180 -9.34 11.14 -26.77
CA ALA A 180 -9.56 12.60 -26.75
C ALA A 180 -8.47 13.38 -26.00
N ALA A 181 -7.74 12.73 -25.08
CA ALA A 181 -6.74 13.36 -24.26
C ALA A 181 -5.44 13.69 -25.01
N LEU A 182 -4.96 14.91 -24.81
CA LEU A 182 -3.59 15.30 -25.12
C LEU A 182 -2.60 14.37 -24.40
N PRO A 183 -1.45 14.03 -25.01
CA PRO A 183 -0.51 13.07 -24.42
C PRO A 183 -0.06 13.42 -23.00
N GLU A 184 0.07 14.71 -22.67
CA GLU A 184 0.44 15.21 -21.34
C GLU A 184 -0.58 14.88 -20.23
N THR A 185 -1.85 14.67 -20.59
CA THR A 185 -2.93 14.42 -19.62
C THR A 185 -3.21 12.92 -19.43
N ARG A 186 -2.76 12.07 -20.35
CA ARG A 186 -2.92 10.60 -20.30
C ARG A 186 -2.35 9.96 -19.03
N PRO A 187 -1.17 10.35 -18.50
CA PRO A 187 -0.65 9.77 -17.25
C PRO A 187 -1.62 9.90 -16.07
N ARG A 188 -2.37 11.02 -16.00
CA ARG A 188 -3.39 11.22 -14.94
C ARG A 188 -4.60 10.31 -15.14
N ILE A 189 -5.02 10.11 -16.38
CA ILE A 189 -6.11 9.16 -16.71
C ILE A 189 -5.69 7.75 -16.28
N TRP A 190 -4.49 7.33 -16.64
CA TRP A 190 -3.92 6.05 -16.23
C TRP A 190 -3.82 5.89 -14.71
N ALA A 191 -3.38 6.92 -13.99
CA ALA A 191 -3.28 6.88 -12.53
C ALA A 191 -4.63 6.56 -11.84
N GLY A 192 -5.75 7.02 -12.40
CA GLY A 192 -7.09 6.75 -11.87
C GLY A 192 -7.76 5.48 -12.41
N ALA A 193 -7.32 4.95 -13.55
CA ALA A 193 -8.04 3.91 -14.29
C ALA A 193 -7.30 2.58 -14.43
N ALA A 194 -5.96 2.55 -14.33
CA ALA A 194 -5.16 1.37 -14.66
C ALA A 194 -5.54 0.13 -13.84
N ASP A 195 -5.65 0.25 -12.52
CA ASP A 195 -5.96 -0.90 -11.65
C ASP A 195 -7.36 -1.49 -11.90
N ALA A 196 -8.29 -0.70 -12.46
CA ALA A 196 -9.58 -1.18 -12.91
C ALA A 196 -9.47 -1.85 -14.30
N LEU A 197 -8.85 -1.17 -15.27
CA LEU A 197 -8.67 -1.63 -16.64
C LEU A 197 -7.89 -2.95 -16.73
N LEU A 198 -6.81 -3.11 -15.96
CA LEU A 198 -5.98 -4.33 -15.96
C LEU A 198 -6.72 -5.58 -15.45
N ARG A 199 -7.93 -5.42 -14.91
CA ARG A 199 -8.80 -6.54 -14.49
C ARG A 199 -9.99 -6.76 -15.42
N CYS A 200 -10.15 -5.94 -16.44
CA CYS A 200 -11.15 -6.13 -17.50
C CYS A 200 -10.65 -7.18 -18.51
N ASP A 201 -11.25 -7.19 -19.71
CA ASP A 201 -10.85 -8.07 -20.80
C ASP A 201 -9.35 -7.89 -21.16
N PRO A 202 -8.52 -8.95 -21.12
CA PRO A 202 -7.08 -8.85 -21.38
C PRO A 202 -6.71 -8.32 -22.77
N ALA A 203 -7.46 -8.69 -23.81
CA ALA A 203 -7.16 -8.28 -25.18
C ALA A 203 -7.37 -6.77 -25.35
N GLN A 204 -8.53 -6.26 -24.89
CA GLN A 204 -8.82 -4.83 -24.94
C GLN A 204 -7.90 -4.01 -24.02
N ALA A 205 -7.50 -4.55 -22.87
CA ALA A 205 -6.53 -3.89 -22.00
C ALA A 205 -5.16 -3.74 -22.68
N LEU A 206 -4.67 -4.79 -23.35
CA LEU A 206 -3.42 -4.75 -24.12
C LEU A 206 -3.50 -3.75 -25.28
N ASP A 207 -4.62 -3.70 -26.01
CA ASP A 207 -4.84 -2.74 -27.10
C ASP A 207 -4.72 -1.29 -26.62
N LEU A 208 -5.26 -0.97 -25.44
CA LEU A 208 -5.16 0.37 -24.86
C LEU A 208 -3.75 0.67 -24.34
N LEU A 209 -3.07 -0.33 -23.78
CA LEU A 209 -1.68 -0.18 -23.34
C LEU A 209 -0.73 0.08 -24.51
N GLU A 210 -0.86 -0.67 -25.60
CA GLU A 210 -0.01 -0.51 -26.79
C GLU A 210 -0.19 0.85 -27.45
N ARG A 211 -1.42 1.39 -27.46
CA ARG A 211 -1.71 2.69 -28.09
C ARG A 211 -1.46 3.89 -27.20
N TYR A 212 -1.72 3.78 -25.91
CA TYR A 212 -1.83 4.96 -25.02
C TYR A 212 -1.05 4.85 -23.72
N ALA A 213 -0.39 3.73 -23.41
CA ALA A 213 0.42 3.65 -22.18
C ALA A 213 1.53 4.72 -22.20
N PRO A 214 1.92 5.24 -21.02
CA PRO A 214 3.06 6.12 -20.94
C PRO A 214 4.31 5.48 -21.58
N GLU A 215 5.09 6.29 -22.26
CA GLU A 215 6.31 5.85 -22.96
C GLU A 215 7.36 5.33 -21.97
N GLU A 216 7.40 5.90 -20.76
CA GLU A 216 8.46 5.66 -19.79
C GLU A 216 8.12 4.62 -18.74
N SER A 217 6.87 4.18 -18.63
CA SER A 217 6.46 3.19 -17.63
C SER A 217 5.17 2.49 -18.03
N LEU A 218 4.91 1.35 -17.40
CA LEU A 218 3.62 0.69 -17.50
C LEU A 218 2.69 1.15 -16.37
N PRO A 219 1.44 1.52 -16.68
CA PRO A 219 0.52 2.07 -15.70
C PRO A 219 -0.07 0.99 -14.78
N GLY A 220 -0.35 1.32 -13.52
CA GLY A 220 -0.96 0.41 -12.55
C GLY A 220 -0.01 -0.64 -11.97
N ARG A 221 -0.55 -1.61 -11.24
CA ARG A 221 0.25 -2.62 -10.53
C ARG A 221 0.73 -3.74 -11.44
N LEU A 222 2.04 -3.99 -11.46
CA LEU A 222 2.66 -5.08 -12.24
C LEU A 222 2.14 -6.48 -11.89
N SER A 223 1.58 -6.69 -10.69
CA SER A 223 0.97 -7.97 -10.32
C SER A 223 -0.23 -8.34 -11.21
N ALA A 224 -0.92 -7.35 -11.79
CA ALA A 224 -2.03 -7.59 -12.72
C ALA A 224 -1.55 -8.01 -14.12
N TYR A 225 -0.35 -7.62 -14.53
CA TYR A 225 0.22 -7.97 -15.85
C TYR A 225 0.48 -9.47 -16.02
N GLY A 226 0.56 -10.23 -14.93
CA GLY A 226 0.60 -11.69 -15.00
C GLY A 226 -0.64 -12.32 -15.64
N LYS A 227 -1.81 -11.65 -15.54
CA LYS A 227 -3.04 -12.08 -16.26
C LYS A 227 -2.98 -11.73 -17.74
N LEU A 228 -2.46 -10.55 -18.07
CA LEU A 228 -2.25 -10.14 -19.47
C LEU A 228 -1.25 -11.05 -20.17
N ALA A 229 -0.13 -11.37 -19.51
CA ALA A 229 0.88 -12.28 -20.07
C ALA A 229 0.38 -13.73 -20.16
N ALA A 230 -0.62 -14.12 -19.37
CA ALA A 230 -1.29 -15.42 -19.53
C ALA A 230 -2.22 -15.45 -20.76
N HIS A 231 -2.68 -14.30 -21.23
CA HIS A 231 -3.42 -14.16 -22.48
C HIS A 231 -2.49 -14.03 -23.69
N ASP A 232 -1.49 -13.14 -23.62
CA ASP A 232 -0.47 -12.95 -24.66
C ASP A 232 0.84 -12.44 -24.03
N ALA A 233 1.82 -13.34 -23.89
CA ALA A 233 3.13 -13.02 -23.31
C ALA A 233 4.00 -12.17 -24.24
N SER A 234 3.91 -12.38 -25.56
CA SER A 234 4.71 -11.67 -26.57
C SER A 234 4.36 -10.19 -26.63
N ARG A 235 3.06 -9.85 -26.56
CA ARG A 235 2.61 -8.44 -26.45
C ARG A 235 3.12 -7.78 -25.17
N VAL A 236 3.05 -8.47 -24.03
CA VAL A 236 3.58 -7.94 -22.77
C VAL A 236 5.11 -7.78 -22.80
N ALA A 237 5.84 -8.72 -23.40
CA ALA A 237 7.28 -8.61 -23.58
C ALA A 237 7.64 -7.37 -24.43
N ARG A 238 6.97 -7.16 -25.57
CA ARG A 238 7.12 -5.97 -26.42
C ARG A 238 6.83 -4.68 -25.68
N LEU A 239 5.79 -4.66 -24.85
CA LEU A 239 5.50 -3.52 -23.98
C LEU A 239 6.65 -3.26 -22.99
N LEU A 240 7.24 -4.28 -22.37
CA LEU A 240 8.34 -4.09 -21.41
C LEU A 240 9.64 -3.59 -22.06
N ILE A 241 9.96 -4.05 -23.27
CA ILE A 241 11.24 -3.74 -23.95
C ILE A 241 11.22 -2.44 -24.78
N ALA A 242 10.08 -1.74 -24.82
CA ALA A 242 9.95 -0.46 -25.51
C ALA A 242 11.08 0.51 -25.10
N PRO A 243 11.73 1.20 -26.06
CA PRO A 243 12.94 2.00 -25.80
C PRO A 243 12.82 2.98 -24.62
N GLY A 244 11.73 3.75 -24.55
CA GLY A 244 11.50 4.71 -23.46
C GLY A 244 11.35 4.09 -22.07
N ARG A 245 11.09 2.78 -21.94
CA ARG A 245 10.91 2.09 -20.65
C ARG A 245 12.19 1.52 -20.06
N ALA A 246 13.32 1.59 -20.77
CA ALA A 246 14.58 0.98 -20.34
C ALA A 246 15.01 1.44 -18.93
N SER A 247 14.99 2.75 -18.67
CA SER A 247 15.39 3.35 -17.39
C SER A 247 14.41 3.03 -16.25
N TRP A 248 13.12 2.85 -16.55
CA TRP A 248 12.14 2.40 -15.59
C TRP A 248 12.32 0.93 -15.25
N LEU A 249 12.51 0.09 -16.26
CA LEU A 249 12.67 -1.35 -16.13
C LEU A 249 13.91 -1.71 -15.30
N LYS A 250 15.03 -0.97 -15.48
CA LYS A 250 16.23 -1.07 -14.63
C LYS A 250 15.89 -0.99 -13.13
N ARG A 251 15.04 -0.04 -12.74
CA ARG A 251 14.67 0.21 -11.34
C ARG A 251 13.47 -0.60 -10.85
N THR A 252 12.92 -1.46 -11.69
CA THR A 252 11.63 -2.12 -11.45
C THR A 252 11.79 -3.62 -11.25
N VAL A 253 11.14 -4.16 -10.22
CA VAL A 253 11.12 -5.60 -9.95
C VAL A 253 9.87 -6.22 -10.57
N LEU A 254 10.07 -7.15 -11.51
CA LEU A 254 8.96 -7.89 -12.12
C LEU A 254 8.43 -8.97 -11.17
N PRO A 255 7.11 -9.09 -10.95
CA PRO A 255 6.56 -10.12 -10.09
C PRO A 255 6.83 -11.55 -10.60
N PRO A 256 7.03 -12.55 -9.71
CA PRO A 256 7.31 -13.93 -10.12
C PRO A 256 6.24 -14.54 -11.04
N ALA A 257 4.97 -14.17 -10.85
CA ALA A 257 3.89 -14.63 -11.70
C ALA A 257 4.01 -14.12 -13.15
N LEU A 258 4.49 -12.90 -13.36
CA LEU A 258 4.74 -12.33 -14.68
C LEU A 258 5.97 -12.99 -15.31
N LEU A 259 7.07 -13.09 -14.58
CA LEU A 259 8.30 -13.75 -15.05
C LEU A 259 8.04 -15.18 -15.53
N ARG A 260 7.28 -15.98 -14.77
CA ARG A 260 6.91 -17.35 -15.19
C ARG A 260 6.10 -17.42 -16.48
N ARG A 261 5.29 -16.40 -16.79
CA ARG A 261 4.52 -16.35 -18.05
C ARG A 261 5.42 -15.93 -19.22
N LEU A 262 6.30 -14.96 -19.00
CA LEU A 262 7.29 -14.53 -20.00
C LEU A 262 8.32 -15.62 -20.31
N ALA A 263 8.73 -16.41 -19.32
CA ALA A 263 9.70 -17.50 -19.49
C ALA A 263 9.23 -18.63 -20.44
N ALA A 264 7.93 -18.68 -20.75
CA ALA A 264 7.38 -19.60 -21.74
C ALA A 264 7.65 -19.18 -23.20
N LEU A 265 8.04 -17.92 -23.43
CA LEU A 265 8.39 -17.42 -24.76
C LEU A 265 9.66 -18.10 -25.31
N PRO A 266 9.83 -18.18 -26.64
CA PRO A 266 11.11 -18.53 -27.28
C PRO A 266 12.28 -17.64 -26.84
N ASP A 267 13.52 -18.13 -26.97
CA ASP A 267 14.72 -17.41 -26.50
C ASP A 267 14.97 -16.12 -27.29
N ASP A 268 14.64 -16.08 -28.58
CA ASP A 268 14.75 -14.91 -29.45
C ASP A 268 13.82 -13.77 -29.05
N GLU A 269 12.59 -14.08 -28.63
CA GLU A 269 11.65 -13.08 -28.09
C GLU A 269 12.03 -12.59 -26.69
N LEU A 270 12.71 -13.43 -25.90
CA LEU A 270 13.09 -13.12 -24.53
C LEU A 270 14.47 -12.44 -24.42
N ALA A 271 15.35 -12.64 -25.40
CA ALA A 271 16.70 -12.09 -25.45
C ALA A 271 16.75 -10.56 -25.29
N PRO A 272 15.87 -9.75 -25.95
CA PRO A 272 15.86 -8.31 -25.75
C PRO A 272 15.58 -7.92 -24.29
N LEU A 273 14.68 -8.65 -23.61
CA LEU A 273 14.38 -8.40 -22.20
C LEU A 273 15.58 -8.79 -21.30
N ALA A 274 16.23 -9.91 -21.59
CA ALA A 274 17.42 -10.35 -20.86
C ALA A 274 18.58 -9.34 -21.02
N ALA A 275 18.80 -8.81 -22.23
CA ALA A 275 19.79 -7.78 -22.50
C ALA A 275 19.52 -6.48 -21.71
N ARG A 276 18.24 -6.08 -21.53
CA ARG A 276 17.87 -4.92 -20.70
C ARG A 276 18.22 -5.12 -19.21
N PHE A 277 18.22 -6.35 -18.73
CA PHE A 277 18.56 -6.68 -17.34
C PHE A 277 20.06 -6.95 -17.09
N ARG A 278 20.92 -6.88 -18.12
CA ARG A 278 22.36 -7.16 -18.01
C ARG A 278 23.05 -6.45 -16.85
N GLU A 279 22.80 -5.15 -16.68
CA GLU A 279 23.38 -4.33 -15.60
C GLU A 279 22.72 -4.54 -14.23
N HIS A 280 21.59 -5.26 -14.19
CA HIS A 280 20.79 -5.52 -12.98
C HIS A 280 20.78 -7.01 -12.67
N GLY A 281 21.90 -7.51 -12.12
CA GLY A 281 22.14 -8.92 -11.88
C GLY A 281 21.00 -9.67 -11.18
N ARG A 282 20.32 -9.05 -10.21
CA ARG A 282 19.14 -9.63 -9.55
C ARG A 282 17.93 -9.83 -10.46
N ALA A 283 17.66 -8.87 -11.35
CA ALA A 283 16.55 -8.96 -12.29
C ALA A 283 16.82 -10.01 -13.36
N LEU A 284 18.06 -10.06 -13.88
CA LEU A 284 18.47 -11.09 -14.83
C LEU A 284 18.44 -12.48 -14.18
N ALA A 285 18.95 -12.62 -12.95
CA ALA A 285 18.90 -13.88 -12.21
C ALA A 285 17.47 -14.37 -11.99
N ALA A 286 16.54 -13.47 -11.63
CA ALA A 286 15.12 -13.80 -11.48
C ALA A 286 14.47 -14.24 -12.80
N LEU A 287 14.86 -13.64 -13.94
CA LEU A 287 14.41 -14.06 -15.26
C LEU A 287 14.96 -15.45 -15.61
N LEU A 288 16.26 -15.68 -15.47
CA LEU A 288 16.90 -16.97 -15.75
C LEU A 288 16.34 -18.08 -14.86
N ASP A 289 16.07 -17.79 -13.58
CA ASP A 289 15.49 -18.79 -12.67
C ASP A 289 14.07 -19.20 -13.07
N ALA A 290 13.31 -18.30 -13.70
CA ALA A 290 11.98 -18.59 -14.22
C ALA A 290 12.00 -19.49 -15.48
N VAL A 291 13.11 -19.54 -16.23
CA VAL A 291 13.27 -20.42 -17.40
C VAL A 291 13.78 -21.81 -16.98
N VAL A 292 13.40 -22.83 -17.76
CA VAL A 292 13.89 -24.21 -17.56
C VAL A 292 15.42 -24.26 -17.63
N PRO A 293 16.09 -25.10 -16.79
CA PRO A 293 17.55 -25.11 -16.66
C PRO A 293 18.34 -25.23 -17.97
N ALA A 294 17.83 -26.02 -18.93
CA ALA A 294 18.50 -26.25 -20.21
C ALA A 294 18.66 -24.99 -21.08
N ARG A 295 17.75 -24.02 -20.96
CA ARG A 295 17.75 -22.77 -21.75
C ARG A 295 18.54 -21.63 -21.10
N ARG A 296 18.84 -21.75 -19.79
CA ARG A 296 19.45 -20.65 -19.01
C ARG A 296 20.82 -20.22 -19.56
N GLY A 297 21.61 -21.18 -20.05
CA GLY A 297 22.93 -20.88 -20.63
C GLY A 297 22.83 -20.07 -21.92
N GLN A 298 21.98 -20.53 -22.86
CA GLN A 298 21.76 -19.84 -24.13
C GLN A 298 21.20 -18.42 -23.93
N LEU A 299 20.20 -18.26 -23.06
CA LEU A 299 19.63 -16.93 -22.77
C LEU A 299 20.63 -16.00 -22.07
N TYR A 300 21.49 -16.53 -21.20
CA TYR A 300 22.59 -15.75 -20.62
C TYR A 300 23.56 -15.28 -21.70
N ASP A 301 23.98 -16.16 -22.60
CA ASP A 301 24.88 -15.83 -23.70
C ASP A 301 24.27 -14.74 -24.61
N HIS A 302 22.97 -14.81 -24.92
CA HIS A 302 22.26 -13.74 -25.62
C HIS A 302 22.26 -12.41 -24.85
N ALA A 303 22.07 -12.44 -23.53
CA ALA A 303 22.05 -11.22 -22.71
C ALA A 303 23.41 -10.50 -22.67
N VAL A 304 24.52 -11.25 -22.76
CA VAL A 304 25.88 -10.72 -22.69
C VAL A 304 26.59 -10.59 -24.04
N ALA A 305 25.98 -11.02 -25.15
CA ALA A 305 26.60 -11.06 -26.48
C ALA A 305 27.23 -9.72 -26.93
N GLU A 306 26.58 -8.60 -26.62
CA GLU A 306 27.08 -7.27 -26.98
C GLU A 306 28.02 -6.66 -25.93
N ALA A 307 28.16 -7.27 -24.75
CA ALA A 307 29.02 -6.77 -23.67
C ALA A 307 30.50 -6.94 -24.01
N ASP A 308 31.35 -6.12 -23.40
CA ASP A 308 32.78 -6.38 -23.38
C ASP A 308 33.09 -7.43 -22.30
N THR A 309 33.54 -8.61 -22.73
CA THR A 309 33.85 -9.72 -21.82
C THR A 309 35.21 -9.55 -21.15
N ALA A 310 36.04 -8.57 -21.56
CA ALA A 310 37.32 -8.27 -20.92
C ALA A 310 37.14 -7.60 -19.54
N THR A 311 36.03 -6.92 -19.31
CA THR A 311 35.74 -6.18 -18.07
C THR A 311 34.53 -6.73 -17.30
N LEU A 312 33.69 -7.56 -17.94
CA LEU A 312 32.48 -8.10 -17.34
C LEU A 312 32.76 -9.07 -16.19
N ILE A 313 32.26 -8.76 -14.99
CA ILE A 313 32.22 -9.66 -13.84
C ILE A 313 30.75 -9.97 -13.50
N PRO A 314 30.26 -11.21 -13.66
CA PRO A 314 28.88 -11.57 -13.35
C PRO A 314 28.54 -11.38 -11.86
N ALA A 315 27.31 -10.94 -11.57
CA ALA A 315 26.84 -10.84 -10.19
C ALA A 315 26.69 -12.23 -9.53
N ALA A 316 26.90 -12.31 -8.21
CA ALA A 316 26.82 -13.57 -7.48
C ALA A 316 25.45 -14.25 -7.59
N GLU A 317 24.35 -13.48 -7.55
CA GLU A 317 22.99 -14.03 -7.71
C GLU A 317 22.78 -14.67 -9.10
N LEU A 318 23.51 -14.19 -10.12
CA LEU A 318 23.46 -14.75 -11.46
C LEU A 318 24.19 -16.09 -11.52
N MET A 319 25.37 -16.18 -10.92
CA MET A 319 26.16 -17.41 -10.85
C MET A 319 25.41 -18.56 -10.17
N GLU A 320 24.50 -18.25 -9.25
CA GLU A 320 23.67 -19.23 -8.55
C GLU A 320 22.66 -19.94 -9.44
N VAL A 321 22.09 -19.23 -10.42
CA VAL A 321 21.02 -19.76 -11.29
C VAL A 321 21.55 -20.39 -12.58
N LEU A 322 22.81 -20.10 -12.96
CA LEU A 322 23.44 -20.58 -14.19
C LEU A 322 23.75 -22.09 -14.15
N PRO A 323 23.68 -22.80 -15.31
CA PRO A 323 24.13 -24.18 -15.42
C PRO A 323 25.61 -24.35 -15.09
N ALA A 324 26.02 -25.55 -14.64
CA ALA A 324 27.39 -25.82 -14.18
C ALA A 324 28.47 -25.47 -15.23
N ALA A 325 28.28 -25.89 -16.49
CA ALA A 325 29.24 -25.61 -17.55
C ALA A 325 29.48 -24.11 -17.78
N VAL A 326 28.40 -23.31 -17.81
CA VAL A 326 28.48 -21.85 -17.99
C VAL A 326 29.12 -21.19 -16.77
N ARG A 327 28.77 -21.64 -15.57
CA ARG A 327 29.33 -21.15 -14.30
C ARG A 327 30.85 -21.36 -14.23
N ILE A 328 31.31 -22.56 -14.60
CA ILE A 328 32.74 -22.91 -14.61
C ILE A 328 33.48 -22.09 -15.68
N ARG A 329 32.90 -21.93 -16.88
CA ARG A 329 33.43 -21.08 -17.96
C ARG A 329 33.61 -19.64 -17.50
N GLU A 330 32.58 -19.04 -16.91
CA GLU A 330 32.66 -17.65 -16.43
C GLU A 330 33.61 -17.50 -15.25
N ALA A 331 33.64 -18.45 -14.30
CA ALA A 331 34.59 -18.41 -13.19
C ALA A 331 36.05 -18.48 -13.65
N THR A 332 36.34 -19.38 -14.61
CA THR A 332 37.68 -19.51 -15.22
C THR A 332 38.08 -18.22 -15.92
N ARG A 333 37.16 -17.60 -16.67
CA ARG A 333 37.39 -16.31 -17.33
C ARG A 333 37.68 -15.20 -16.32
N VAL A 334 36.85 -15.07 -15.28
CA VAL A 334 36.98 -14.01 -14.27
C VAL A 334 38.27 -14.14 -13.46
N LEU A 335 38.71 -15.37 -13.17
CA LEU A 335 40.01 -15.63 -12.52
C LEU A 335 41.22 -15.23 -13.40
N GLY A 336 41.04 -15.09 -14.71
CA GLY A 336 42.05 -14.57 -15.64
C GLY A 336 42.18 -13.05 -15.66
N LEU A 337 41.29 -12.32 -14.99
CA LEU A 337 41.30 -10.85 -14.98
C LEU A 337 42.32 -10.31 -13.97
N ALA A 338 43.18 -9.38 -14.41
CA ALA A 338 44.22 -8.78 -13.57
C ALA A 338 43.66 -8.20 -12.24
N LYS A 339 42.55 -7.44 -12.33
CA LYS A 339 41.85 -6.86 -11.17
C LYS A 339 41.39 -7.88 -10.13
N VAL A 340 41.08 -9.10 -10.56
CA VAL A 340 40.68 -10.20 -9.66
C VAL A 340 41.92 -10.86 -9.05
N GLN A 341 42.97 -11.07 -9.85
CA GLN A 341 44.23 -11.67 -9.41
C GLN A 341 44.96 -10.83 -8.35
N GLU A 342 44.81 -9.51 -8.38
CA GLU A 342 45.37 -8.60 -7.38
C GLU A 342 44.77 -8.77 -5.96
N ARG A 343 43.64 -9.49 -5.82
CA ARG A 343 42.90 -9.62 -4.56
C ARG A 343 42.66 -11.08 -4.21
N GLU A 344 43.43 -11.60 -3.26
CA GLU A 344 43.32 -13.00 -2.81
C GLU A 344 41.90 -13.39 -2.34
N ALA A 345 41.12 -12.47 -1.77
CA ALA A 345 39.74 -12.72 -1.37
C ALA A 345 38.80 -12.92 -2.58
N ASP A 346 39.02 -12.18 -3.68
CA ASP A 346 38.25 -12.32 -4.91
C ASP A 346 38.63 -13.62 -5.62
N VAL A 347 39.93 -13.96 -5.68
CA VAL A 347 40.42 -15.25 -6.19
C VAL A 347 39.76 -16.42 -5.45
N ARG A 348 39.74 -16.38 -4.11
CA ARG A 348 39.07 -17.41 -3.28
C ARG A 348 37.59 -17.53 -3.61
N THR A 349 36.89 -16.40 -3.68
CA THR A 349 35.44 -16.37 -3.95
C THR A 349 35.11 -16.95 -5.34
N TRP A 350 35.87 -16.57 -6.37
CA TRP A 350 35.65 -17.07 -7.73
C TRP A 350 36.10 -18.52 -7.93
N SER A 351 37.11 -18.97 -7.20
CA SER A 351 37.55 -20.37 -7.21
C SER A 351 36.46 -21.32 -6.72
N ALA A 352 35.56 -20.88 -5.82
CA ALA A 352 34.43 -21.66 -5.34
C ALA A 352 33.34 -21.95 -6.40
N TYR A 353 33.47 -21.41 -7.61
CA TYR A 353 32.60 -21.69 -8.75
C TYR A 353 33.22 -22.64 -9.80
N LEU A 354 34.49 -23.05 -9.60
CA LEU A 354 35.16 -24.04 -10.45
C LEU A 354 34.60 -25.46 -10.23
N ALA A 355 35.05 -26.40 -11.06
CA ALA A 355 34.79 -27.82 -10.86
C ALA A 355 35.41 -28.32 -9.54
N TRP A 356 34.84 -29.37 -8.95
CA TRP A 356 35.17 -29.80 -7.59
C TRP A 356 36.67 -30.02 -7.30
N PRO A 357 37.47 -30.76 -8.09
CA PRO A 357 38.87 -30.95 -7.72
C PRO A 357 39.63 -29.62 -7.66
N ASP A 358 39.39 -28.72 -8.63
CA ASP A 358 40.07 -27.42 -8.70
C ASP A 358 39.61 -26.46 -7.60
N ALA A 359 38.29 -26.39 -7.34
CA ALA A 359 37.73 -25.57 -6.27
C ALA A 359 38.23 -26.02 -4.90
N SER A 360 38.28 -27.33 -4.67
CA SER A 360 38.75 -27.96 -3.43
C SER A 360 40.23 -27.66 -3.16
N LEU A 361 41.07 -27.76 -4.21
CA LEU A 361 42.50 -27.42 -4.14
C LEU A 361 42.72 -25.94 -3.85
N ALA A 362 42.05 -25.06 -4.61
CA ALA A 362 42.21 -23.61 -4.49
C ALA A 362 41.81 -23.08 -3.10
N LEU A 363 40.77 -23.65 -2.49
CA LEU A 363 40.29 -23.25 -1.17
C LEU A 363 41.07 -23.90 0.00
N GLY A 364 41.93 -24.88 -0.28
CA GLY A 364 42.68 -25.62 0.75
C GLY A 364 43.70 -24.78 1.53
N SER A 365 44.25 -23.72 0.92
CA SER A 365 45.16 -22.78 1.60
C SER A 365 44.43 -21.96 2.68
N ALA A 366 43.21 -21.48 2.38
CA ALA A 366 42.41 -20.68 3.31
C ALA A 366 42.07 -21.43 4.61
N LEU A 367 41.86 -22.75 4.54
CA LEU A 367 41.60 -23.59 5.71
C LEU A 367 42.81 -23.72 6.66
N ARG A 368 44.00 -23.31 6.21
CA ARG A 368 45.25 -23.32 6.99
C ARG A 368 45.75 -21.91 7.32
N SER A 369 44.96 -20.87 7.03
CA SER A 369 45.33 -19.49 7.36
C SER A 369 45.46 -19.30 8.87
N GLY A 370 46.36 -18.41 9.31
CA GLY A 370 46.44 -17.97 10.69
C GLY A 370 45.23 -17.10 11.11
N ASP A 371 44.57 -16.47 10.14
CA ASP A 371 43.41 -15.61 10.35
C ASP A 371 42.10 -16.41 10.45
N ALA A 372 41.32 -16.16 11.51
CA ALA A 372 40.06 -16.87 11.76
C ALA A 372 38.96 -16.52 10.76
N ASP A 373 38.88 -15.27 10.30
CA ASP A 373 37.87 -14.83 9.33
C ASP A 373 38.13 -15.46 7.97
N GLU A 374 39.40 -15.60 7.58
CA GLU A 374 39.78 -16.30 6.36
C GLU A 374 39.46 -17.79 6.40
N ARG A 375 39.69 -18.46 7.54
CA ARG A 375 39.30 -19.86 7.73
C ARG A 375 37.78 -20.00 7.68
N ALA A 376 37.03 -19.13 8.36
CA ALA A 376 35.57 -19.13 8.34
C ALA A 376 35.01 -18.98 6.92
N GLN A 377 35.55 -18.02 6.15
CA GLN A 377 35.20 -17.84 4.75
C GLN A 377 35.59 -19.06 3.90
N GLY A 378 36.77 -19.63 4.13
CA GLY A 378 37.27 -20.81 3.43
C GLY A 378 36.36 -22.04 3.60
N TYR A 379 35.95 -22.34 4.84
CA TYR A 379 34.99 -23.43 5.10
C TYR A 379 33.64 -23.17 4.44
N ALA A 380 33.12 -21.94 4.52
CA ALA A 380 31.86 -21.59 3.88
C ALA A 380 31.91 -21.73 2.35
N LEU A 381 32.99 -21.26 1.72
CA LEU A 381 33.19 -21.37 0.27
C LEU A 381 33.40 -22.83 -0.18
N LEU A 382 34.07 -23.66 0.61
CA LEU A 382 34.27 -25.08 0.30
C LEU A 382 32.95 -25.84 0.28
N VAL A 383 32.12 -25.64 1.30
CA VAL A 383 30.78 -26.24 1.38
C VAL A 383 29.91 -25.75 0.24
N GLU A 384 30.01 -24.47 -0.09
CA GLU A 384 29.27 -23.88 -1.20
C GLU A 384 29.73 -24.46 -2.56
N ALA A 385 31.04 -24.66 -2.78
CA ALA A 385 31.56 -25.34 -3.98
C ALA A 385 31.03 -26.79 -4.09
N ALA A 386 31.01 -27.52 -2.97
CA ALA A 386 30.43 -28.87 -2.92
C ALA A 386 28.93 -28.85 -3.25
N ARG A 387 28.17 -27.91 -2.69
CA ARG A 387 26.75 -27.71 -3.02
C ARG A 387 26.53 -27.53 -4.52
N ARG A 388 27.40 -26.74 -5.16
CA ARG A 388 27.30 -26.40 -6.58
C ARG A 388 27.67 -27.57 -7.50
N SER A 389 28.50 -28.51 -7.05
CA SER A 389 28.79 -29.76 -7.78
C SER A 389 27.54 -30.63 -7.97
N ARG A 390 26.56 -30.53 -7.06
CA ARG A 390 25.37 -31.39 -6.97
C ARG A 390 25.69 -32.89 -6.86
N ASP A 391 26.90 -33.23 -6.42
CA ASP A 391 27.36 -34.60 -6.24
C ASP A 391 27.35 -34.98 -4.74
N PRO A 392 26.54 -35.98 -4.33
CA PRO A 392 26.53 -36.47 -2.95
C PRO A 392 27.89 -36.99 -2.45
N GLN A 393 28.73 -37.56 -3.32
CA GLN A 393 30.06 -38.06 -2.93
C GLN A 393 31.00 -36.91 -2.56
N VAL A 394 30.94 -35.82 -3.32
CA VAL A 394 31.65 -34.57 -3.01
C VAL A 394 31.19 -33.99 -1.67
N VAL A 395 29.89 -34.01 -1.38
CA VAL A 395 29.38 -33.55 -0.08
C VAL A 395 29.86 -34.45 1.07
N ALA A 396 29.93 -35.77 0.87
CA ALA A 396 30.49 -36.69 1.86
C ALA A 396 31.97 -36.40 2.15
N GLU A 397 32.77 -36.12 1.11
CA GLU A 397 34.16 -35.68 1.26
C GLU A 397 34.27 -34.39 2.11
N VAL A 398 33.39 -33.41 1.87
CA VAL A 398 33.35 -32.18 2.67
C VAL A 398 32.96 -32.45 4.11
N VAL A 399 31.94 -33.27 4.37
CA VAL A 399 31.54 -33.64 5.73
C VAL A 399 32.71 -34.25 6.50
N ALA A 400 33.50 -35.13 5.86
CA ALA A 400 34.71 -35.69 6.47
C ALA A 400 35.77 -34.60 6.76
N ARG A 401 36.00 -33.66 5.83
CA ARG A 401 36.95 -32.55 6.02
C ARG A 401 36.52 -31.57 7.12
N LEU A 402 35.21 -31.37 7.30
CA LEU A 402 34.67 -30.54 8.36
C LEU A 402 34.94 -31.10 9.76
N GLY A 403 35.37 -32.37 9.91
CA GLY A 403 35.80 -32.92 11.19
C GLY A 403 36.94 -32.13 11.86
N ARG A 404 37.67 -31.29 11.10
CA ARG A 404 38.67 -30.35 11.62
C ARG A 404 38.05 -29.22 12.47
N LEU A 405 36.76 -28.93 12.31
CA LEU A 405 36.04 -27.89 13.06
C LEU A 405 36.04 -28.11 14.57
N ARG A 406 36.30 -29.34 15.04
CA ARG A 406 36.44 -29.65 16.47
C ARG A 406 37.49 -28.80 17.19
N ASN A 407 38.53 -28.37 16.45
CA ASN A 407 39.66 -27.59 16.96
C ASN A 407 39.56 -26.09 16.60
N GLU A 408 38.49 -25.67 15.92
CA GLU A 408 38.27 -24.28 15.51
C GLU A 408 37.49 -23.52 16.57
N GLN A 409 37.65 -22.19 16.63
CA GLN A 409 36.87 -21.30 17.49
C GLN A 409 35.41 -21.23 17.01
N ASP A 410 34.47 -20.95 17.92
CA ASP A 410 33.03 -20.91 17.62
C ASP A 410 32.63 -20.10 16.38
N PRO A 411 33.14 -18.88 16.09
CA PRO A 411 32.75 -18.14 14.88
C PRO A 411 33.04 -18.89 13.57
N VAL A 412 34.18 -19.60 13.51
CA VAL A 412 34.58 -20.42 12.36
C VAL A 412 33.70 -21.67 12.26
N ARG A 413 33.44 -22.31 13.40
CA ARG A 413 32.57 -23.49 13.50
C ARG A 413 31.13 -23.16 13.07
N ALA A 414 30.59 -22.07 13.57
CA ALA A 414 29.25 -21.58 13.24
C ALA A 414 29.13 -21.24 11.74
N ALA A 415 30.16 -20.65 11.12
CA ALA A 415 30.18 -20.36 9.69
C ALA A 415 30.14 -21.64 8.83
N GLY A 416 30.97 -22.63 9.15
CA GLY A 416 31.00 -23.93 8.47
C GLY A 416 29.68 -24.70 8.59
N LEU A 417 29.12 -24.79 9.80
CA LEU A 417 27.83 -25.46 10.05
C LEU A 417 26.66 -24.74 9.39
N THR A 418 26.70 -23.40 9.35
CA THR A 418 25.67 -22.59 8.66
C THR A 418 25.70 -22.84 7.16
N ALA A 419 26.90 -22.95 6.56
CA ALA A 419 27.03 -23.31 5.15
C ALA A 419 26.53 -24.73 4.90
N LEU A 420 26.82 -25.68 5.81
CA LEU A 420 26.42 -27.09 5.69
C LEU A 420 24.89 -27.26 5.62
N ALA A 421 24.11 -26.41 6.29
CA ALA A 421 22.65 -26.40 6.16
C ALA A 421 22.17 -26.30 4.69
N LYS A 422 22.92 -25.62 3.82
CA LYS A 422 22.56 -25.44 2.41
C LYS A 422 22.78 -26.69 1.53
N VAL A 423 23.52 -27.69 2.01
CA VAL A 423 23.75 -28.96 1.29
C VAL A 423 22.80 -30.07 1.72
N ALA A 424 21.85 -29.81 2.63
CA ALA A 424 20.94 -30.82 3.16
C ALA A 424 20.31 -31.73 2.09
N PRO A 425 19.85 -31.25 0.91
CA PRO A 425 19.28 -32.13 -0.12
C PRO A 425 20.24 -33.19 -0.70
N LEU A 426 21.56 -32.99 -0.57
CA LEU A 426 22.60 -33.85 -1.16
C LEU A 426 23.20 -34.86 -0.18
N LEU A 427 22.77 -34.83 1.09
CA LEU A 427 23.23 -35.77 2.10
C LEU A 427 22.71 -37.19 1.81
N THR A 428 23.51 -38.19 2.17
CA THR A 428 23.20 -39.62 2.03
C THR A 428 23.40 -40.34 3.36
N ALA A 429 23.01 -41.62 3.45
CA ALA A 429 23.24 -42.43 4.64
C ALA A 429 24.71 -42.42 5.09
N ASP A 430 25.66 -42.45 4.14
CA ASP A 430 27.11 -42.45 4.40
C ASP A 430 27.59 -41.18 5.14
N THR A 431 26.88 -40.06 5.00
CA THR A 431 27.22 -38.81 5.69
C THR A 431 26.79 -38.80 7.15
N ALA A 432 25.87 -39.68 7.57
CA ALA A 432 25.28 -39.64 8.90
C ALA A 432 26.31 -39.80 10.03
N ALA A 433 27.29 -40.70 9.87
CA ALA A 433 28.34 -40.90 10.87
C ALA A 433 29.21 -39.64 11.06
N GLY A 434 29.63 -39.00 9.96
CA GLY A 434 30.38 -37.76 9.99
C GLY A 434 29.57 -36.60 10.58
N LEU A 435 28.28 -36.51 10.26
CA LEU A 435 27.37 -35.53 10.86
C LEU A 435 27.16 -35.77 12.36
N THR A 436 27.07 -37.01 12.83
CA THR A 436 26.99 -37.35 14.26
C THR A 436 28.24 -36.87 15.00
N GLN A 437 29.42 -37.11 14.43
CA GLN A 437 30.67 -36.62 15.00
C GLN A 437 30.71 -35.09 15.06
N LEU A 438 30.32 -34.40 13.97
CA LEU A 438 30.25 -32.94 13.92
C LEU A 438 29.28 -32.37 14.96
N THR A 439 28.09 -32.96 15.12
CA THR A 439 27.13 -32.54 16.15
C THR A 439 27.72 -32.72 17.54
N THR A 440 28.32 -33.89 17.82
CA THR A 440 28.89 -34.21 19.14
C THR A 440 30.04 -33.25 19.47
N ASP A 441 31.01 -33.09 18.56
CA ASP A 441 32.14 -32.18 18.74
C ASP A 441 31.69 -30.72 18.95
N ALA A 442 30.63 -30.30 18.26
CA ALA A 442 30.11 -28.93 18.38
C ALA A 442 29.32 -28.69 19.67
N VAL A 443 28.59 -29.70 20.18
CA VAL A 443 27.82 -29.62 21.43
C VAL A 443 28.71 -29.75 22.66
N ASP A 444 29.75 -30.60 22.59
CA ASP A 444 30.71 -30.82 23.69
C ASP A 444 31.74 -29.68 23.83
N ALA A 445 31.87 -28.83 22.80
CA ALA A 445 32.79 -27.71 22.83
C ALA A 445 32.40 -26.66 23.89
N ARG A 446 33.36 -26.29 24.75
CA ARG A 446 33.16 -25.32 25.84
C ARG A 446 32.71 -23.93 25.36
N ASP A 447 33.10 -23.53 24.15
CA ASP A 447 32.79 -22.24 23.55
C ASP A 447 31.52 -22.26 22.66
N ALA A 448 30.78 -23.36 22.63
CA ALA A 448 29.60 -23.52 21.77
C ALA A 448 28.55 -22.42 22.02
N SER A 449 28.26 -21.63 20.98
CA SER A 449 27.32 -20.53 21.06
C SER A 449 25.89 -20.89 20.65
N ALA A 450 24.97 -19.95 20.88
CA ALA A 450 23.62 -20.00 20.33
C ALA A 450 23.62 -20.04 18.79
N ALA A 451 24.62 -19.47 18.11
CA ALA A 451 24.73 -19.49 16.65
C ALA A 451 25.05 -20.91 16.14
N THR A 452 26.01 -21.60 16.77
CA THR A 452 26.33 -23.01 16.49
C THR A 452 25.12 -23.92 16.71
N SER A 453 24.43 -23.75 17.85
CA SER A 453 23.21 -24.50 18.17
C SER A 453 22.08 -24.26 17.15
N ALA A 454 21.91 -23.00 16.71
CA ALA A 454 20.92 -22.64 15.70
C ALA A 454 21.26 -23.20 14.31
N ALA A 455 22.54 -23.26 13.93
CA ALA A 455 23.00 -23.83 12.68
C ALA A 455 22.73 -25.35 12.62
N LEU A 456 23.09 -26.09 13.68
CA LEU A 456 22.81 -27.52 13.81
C LEU A 456 21.31 -27.83 13.81
N SER A 457 20.53 -27.06 14.58
CA SER A 457 19.07 -27.17 14.58
C SER A 457 18.51 -26.96 13.17
N ARG A 458 18.96 -25.93 12.44
CA ARG A 458 18.52 -25.68 11.06
C ARG A 458 18.87 -26.83 10.13
N LEU A 459 20.10 -27.33 10.17
CA LEU A 459 20.54 -28.46 9.35
C LEU A 459 19.72 -29.73 9.65
N ALA A 460 19.50 -30.06 10.92
CA ALA A 460 18.69 -31.22 11.32
C ALA A 460 17.27 -31.14 10.75
N VAL A 461 16.65 -29.95 10.80
CA VAL A 461 15.32 -29.75 10.22
C VAL A 461 15.33 -29.86 8.69
N ASP A 462 16.34 -29.33 8.02
CA ASP A 462 16.47 -29.42 6.57
C ASP A 462 16.72 -30.88 6.13
N VAL A 463 17.43 -31.67 6.95
CA VAL A 463 17.57 -33.13 6.74
C VAL A 463 16.23 -33.85 6.91
N LEU A 464 15.43 -33.52 7.93
CA LEU A 464 14.07 -34.09 8.05
C LEU A 464 13.17 -33.68 6.88
N GLN A 465 13.37 -32.50 6.29
CA GLN A 465 12.63 -32.08 5.10
C GLN A 465 12.92 -33.00 3.89
N HIS A 466 14.20 -33.29 3.66
CA HIS A 466 14.67 -33.94 2.44
C HIS A 466 14.80 -35.46 2.56
N HIS A 467 15.18 -35.97 3.73
CA HIS A 467 15.71 -37.33 3.93
C HIS A 467 15.03 -38.13 5.04
N VAL A 468 13.83 -37.75 5.44
CA VAL A 468 13.00 -38.48 6.42
C VAL A 468 12.84 -39.99 6.16
N ALA A 469 12.93 -40.42 4.90
CA ALA A 469 12.84 -41.82 4.50
C ALA A 469 14.17 -42.59 4.61
N VAL A 470 15.29 -41.89 4.84
CA VAL A 470 16.62 -42.47 5.04
C VAL A 470 16.83 -42.64 6.55
N PRO A 471 16.81 -43.88 7.10
CA PRO A 471 16.82 -44.11 8.54
C PRO A 471 17.99 -43.44 9.26
N GLU A 472 19.21 -43.53 8.72
CA GLU A 472 20.44 -43.03 9.32
C GLU A 472 20.40 -41.51 9.50
N LEU A 473 20.01 -40.78 8.45
CA LEU A 473 19.89 -39.32 8.46
C LEU A 473 18.72 -38.84 9.31
N ARG A 474 17.61 -39.60 9.30
CA ARG A 474 16.46 -39.34 10.17
C ARG A 474 16.86 -39.46 11.64
N GLU A 475 17.49 -40.55 12.03
CA GLU A 475 17.92 -40.76 13.42
C GLU A 475 18.96 -39.71 13.83
N TRP A 476 19.92 -39.38 12.95
CA TRP A 476 20.87 -38.28 13.19
C TRP A 476 20.18 -36.94 13.43
N ALA A 477 19.19 -36.58 12.61
CA ALA A 477 18.50 -35.30 12.73
C ALA A 477 17.70 -35.22 14.03
N LEU A 478 17.03 -36.30 14.42
CA LEU A 478 16.29 -36.39 15.67
C LEU A 478 17.24 -36.32 16.89
N LEU A 479 18.36 -37.04 16.83
CA LEU A 479 19.41 -36.98 17.85
C LEU A 479 19.99 -35.56 17.97
N THR A 480 20.28 -34.92 16.84
CA THR A 480 20.82 -33.56 16.82
C THR A 480 19.85 -32.56 17.43
N ILE A 481 18.56 -32.66 17.12
CA ILE A 481 17.52 -31.84 17.77
C ILE A 481 17.49 -32.08 19.27
N ASP A 482 17.57 -33.34 19.73
CA ASP A 482 17.58 -33.66 21.16
C ASP A 482 18.81 -33.06 21.87
N LEU A 483 20.01 -33.25 21.31
CA LEU A 483 21.27 -32.75 21.87
C LEU A 483 21.32 -31.22 21.97
N VAL A 484 20.94 -30.49 20.92
CA VAL A 484 20.93 -29.01 20.97
C VAL A 484 19.82 -28.47 21.88
N SER A 485 18.75 -29.25 22.09
CA SER A 485 17.63 -28.90 22.97
C SER A 485 17.85 -29.20 24.45
N GLY A 486 18.90 -29.96 24.80
CA GLY A 486 19.30 -30.24 26.18
C GLY A 486 20.09 -29.11 26.86
N SER A 487 20.58 -28.15 26.06
CA SER A 487 21.24 -26.93 26.57
C SER A 487 20.25 -26.01 27.29
N ALA A 488 20.72 -25.06 28.11
CA ALA A 488 19.86 -24.16 28.88
C ALA A 488 18.87 -23.29 28.05
N HIS A 489 18.96 -23.32 26.72
CA HIS A 489 18.17 -22.52 25.79
C HIS A 489 17.25 -23.41 24.94
N VAL A 490 15.97 -23.03 24.82
CA VAL A 490 15.02 -23.69 23.93
C VAL A 490 15.38 -23.34 22.48
N PRO A 491 15.67 -24.30 21.59
CA PRO A 491 16.06 -23.97 20.22
C PRO A 491 14.88 -23.43 19.43
N VAL A 492 15.17 -22.52 18.50
CA VAL A 492 14.19 -22.03 17.53
C VAL A 492 13.95 -23.12 16.49
N LEU A 493 12.87 -23.89 16.65
CA LEU A 493 12.42 -24.85 15.66
C LEU A 493 11.79 -24.12 14.45
N ARG A 494 12.10 -24.57 13.23
CA ARG A 494 11.38 -24.09 12.03
C ARG A 494 9.93 -24.57 12.05
N ARG A 495 9.10 -23.97 11.18
CA ARG A 495 7.73 -24.39 10.91
C ARG A 495 7.66 -25.75 10.19
N PHE A 496 7.75 -26.84 10.94
CA PHE A 496 7.52 -28.22 10.48
C PHE A 496 6.25 -28.36 9.64
N ASP A 497 5.20 -27.61 9.95
CA ASP A 497 3.94 -27.65 9.20
C ASP A 497 4.05 -27.15 7.75
N THR A 498 5.10 -26.41 7.42
CA THR A 498 5.41 -25.95 6.05
C THR A 498 6.48 -26.78 5.35
N VAL A 499 7.24 -27.55 6.12
CA VAL A 499 8.48 -28.21 5.67
C VAL A 499 8.27 -29.72 5.52
N LEU A 500 7.61 -30.37 6.47
CA LEU A 500 7.38 -31.82 6.46
C LEU A 500 6.21 -32.21 5.55
N ARG A 501 6.22 -33.42 5.00
CA ARG A 501 5.05 -34.00 4.30
C ARG A 501 3.97 -34.36 5.32
N ARG A 502 2.70 -34.42 4.89
CA ARG A 502 1.60 -34.82 5.79
C ARG A 502 1.83 -36.23 6.33
N GLY A 503 1.54 -36.44 7.61
CA GLY A 503 1.78 -37.69 8.35
C GLY A 503 3.14 -37.78 9.05
N GLN A 504 4.15 -37.00 8.64
CA GLN A 504 5.47 -37.02 9.26
C GLN A 504 5.51 -36.27 10.60
N GLU A 505 4.55 -35.37 10.84
CA GLU A 505 4.36 -34.72 12.14
C GLU A 505 4.23 -35.71 13.31
N ALA A 506 3.57 -36.85 13.11
CA ALA A 506 3.41 -37.86 14.15
C ALA A 506 4.75 -38.51 14.50
N MET A 507 5.56 -38.85 13.49
CA MET A 507 6.89 -39.45 13.68
C MET A 507 7.85 -38.51 14.43
N VAL A 508 7.88 -37.23 14.05
CA VAL A 508 8.70 -36.21 14.74
C VAL A 508 8.20 -36.02 16.17
N PHE A 509 6.88 -35.99 16.37
CA PHE A 509 6.32 -35.88 17.71
C PHE A 509 6.63 -37.09 18.59
N GLU A 510 6.50 -38.33 18.11
CA GLU A 510 6.83 -39.53 18.90
C GLU A 510 8.27 -39.49 19.45
N ARG A 511 9.21 -38.98 18.65
CA ARG A 511 10.63 -38.90 19.03
C ARG A 511 10.94 -37.74 19.97
N LEU A 512 10.30 -36.59 19.76
CA LEU A 512 10.47 -35.41 20.61
C LEU A 512 9.51 -35.38 21.80
N ARG A 513 8.59 -36.35 21.93
CA ARG A 513 7.66 -36.46 23.06
C ARG A 513 8.42 -36.57 24.36
N GLY A 514 9.44 -37.44 24.41
CA GLY A 514 10.29 -37.61 25.60
C GLY A 514 10.95 -36.31 26.03
N TRP A 515 11.41 -35.48 25.07
CA TRP A 515 11.97 -34.15 25.36
C TRP A 515 10.93 -33.20 25.96
N ALA A 516 9.72 -33.16 25.39
CA ALA A 516 8.64 -32.35 25.94
C ALA A 516 8.21 -32.83 27.35
N GLU A 517 8.05 -34.14 27.54
CA GLU A 517 7.67 -34.76 28.82
C GLU A 517 8.75 -34.59 29.89
N ALA A 518 10.01 -34.78 29.54
CA ALA A 518 11.14 -34.58 30.46
C ALA A 518 11.34 -33.09 30.79
N GLY A 519 10.96 -32.18 29.89
CA GLY A 519 10.84 -30.75 30.17
C GLY A 519 9.75 -30.48 31.19
N ILE A 520 8.54 -31.00 30.96
CA ILE A 520 7.38 -30.88 31.86
C ILE A 520 7.70 -31.46 33.25
N ALA A 521 8.35 -32.61 33.34
CA ALA A 521 8.77 -33.24 34.59
C ALA A 521 9.74 -32.36 35.41
N ARG A 522 10.48 -31.47 34.76
CA ARG A 522 11.36 -30.47 35.37
C ARG A 522 10.72 -29.07 35.46
N SER A 523 9.40 -28.97 35.25
CA SER A 523 8.64 -27.72 35.20
C SER A 523 9.11 -26.72 34.13
N ARG A 524 9.73 -27.21 33.04
CA ARG A 524 10.18 -26.42 31.88
C ARG A 524 9.29 -26.73 30.66
N TYR A 525 8.36 -25.83 30.37
CA TYR A 525 7.35 -26.01 29.31
C TYR A 525 7.72 -25.42 27.94
N GLY A 526 8.86 -24.72 27.85
CA GLY A 526 9.39 -24.19 26.59
C GLY A 526 9.46 -25.22 25.45
N PRO A 527 9.93 -26.46 25.70
CA PRO A 527 9.91 -27.56 24.73
C PRO A 527 8.53 -27.86 24.12
N LEU A 528 7.50 -27.98 24.96
CA LEU A 528 6.12 -28.24 24.53
C LEU A 528 5.62 -27.14 23.59
N PHE A 529 5.86 -25.87 23.94
CA PHE A 529 5.41 -24.72 23.15
C PHE A 529 6.21 -24.55 21.86
N ALA A 530 7.52 -24.80 21.88
CA ALA A 530 8.35 -24.79 20.68
C ALA A 530 7.89 -25.84 19.68
N LEU A 531 7.63 -27.07 20.14
CA LEU A 531 7.13 -28.16 19.30
C LEU A 531 5.75 -27.87 18.73
N THR A 532 4.82 -27.36 19.56
CA THR A 532 3.48 -26.97 19.11
C THR A 532 3.53 -25.88 18.05
N ARG A 533 4.38 -24.86 18.25
CA ARG A 533 4.57 -23.77 17.27
C ARG A 533 5.19 -24.27 15.97
N ALA A 534 6.15 -25.18 16.03
CA ALA A 534 6.78 -25.79 14.86
C ALA A 534 5.75 -26.58 14.04
N LEU A 535 4.87 -27.35 14.69
CA LEU A 535 3.84 -28.17 14.06
C LEU A 535 2.60 -27.38 13.61
N GLY A 536 2.48 -26.10 14.00
CA GLY A 536 1.43 -25.18 13.55
C GLY A 536 0.03 -25.80 13.60
N ARG A 537 -0.75 -25.66 12.52
CA ARG A 537 -2.12 -26.22 12.43
C ARG A 537 -2.16 -27.75 12.39
N ARG A 538 -1.04 -28.42 12.14
CA ARG A 538 -0.98 -29.89 12.14
C ARG A 538 -0.96 -30.44 13.56
N ALA A 539 -0.52 -29.66 14.55
CA ALA A 539 -0.58 -30.01 15.97
C ALA A 539 -2.00 -30.36 16.44
N TRP A 540 -3.03 -29.78 15.80
CA TRP A 540 -4.44 -30.04 16.12
C TRP A 540 -4.85 -31.50 15.93
N GLN A 541 -4.15 -32.24 15.04
CA GLN A 541 -4.45 -33.62 14.68
C GLN A 541 -3.63 -34.65 15.48
N LEU A 542 -2.85 -34.23 16.49
CA LEU A 542 -2.02 -35.10 17.33
C LEU A 542 -2.61 -35.21 18.75
N PRO A 543 -3.43 -36.23 19.06
CA PRO A 543 -4.15 -36.32 20.32
C PRO A 543 -3.23 -36.23 21.54
N GLN A 544 -2.12 -36.95 21.54
CA GLN A 544 -1.20 -36.99 22.67
C GLN A 544 -0.48 -35.65 22.90
N LEU A 545 -0.25 -34.85 21.85
CA LEU A 545 0.25 -33.48 22.00
C LEU A 545 -0.83 -32.56 22.59
N GLN A 546 -2.08 -32.73 22.16
CA GLN A 546 -3.23 -32.03 22.76
C GLN A 546 -3.40 -32.40 24.24
N ASP A 547 -3.15 -33.67 24.61
CA ASP A 547 -3.18 -34.13 26.00
C ASP A 547 -2.04 -33.52 26.83
N LEU A 548 -0.84 -33.35 26.26
CA LEU A 548 0.26 -32.63 26.92
C LEU A 548 -0.09 -31.15 27.15
N LEU A 549 -0.67 -30.48 26.15
CA LEU A 549 -1.15 -29.10 26.29
C LEU A 549 -2.24 -29.02 27.36
N ARG A 550 -3.18 -29.97 27.38
CA ARG A 550 -4.23 -30.04 28.39
C ARG A 550 -3.69 -30.27 29.81
N ARG A 551 -2.69 -31.15 29.96
CA ARG A 551 -1.98 -31.36 31.23
C ARG A 551 -1.25 -30.11 31.69
N ALA A 552 -0.68 -29.32 30.77
CA ALA A 552 -0.04 -28.04 31.11
C ALA A 552 -1.02 -26.94 31.58
N ILE A 553 -2.34 -27.19 31.51
CA ILE A 553 -3.38 -26.32 32.08
C ILE A 553 -3.67 -26.70 33.54
N ASP A 554 -3.01 -27.71 34.12
CA ASP A 554 -3.20 -28.17 35.50
C ASP A 554 -3.13 -27.02 36.52
N PRO A 555 -4.00 -26.97 37.56
CA PRO A 555 -4.05 -25.88 38.55
C PRO A 555 -2.71 -25.54 39.22
N HIS A 556 -1.80 -26.51 39.36
CA HIS A 556 -0.50 -26.30 40.01
C HIS A 556 0.58 -25.72 39.09
N THR A 557 0.28 -25.54 37.80
CA THR A 557 1.21 -24.96 36.82
C THR A 557 1.24 -23.43 36.89
N LEU A 558 2.42 -22.84 36.71
CA LEU A 558 2.63 -21.39 36.69
C LEU A 558 1.65 -20.67 35.74
N PRO A 559 1.11 -19.49 36.11
CA PRO A 559 0.11 -18.77 35.30
C PRO A 559 0.58 -18.44 33.87
N SER A 560 1.85 -18.05 33.70
CA SER A 560 2.40 -17.72 32.38
C SER A 560 2.40 -18.92 31.43
N VAL A 561 2.75 -20.11 31.96
CA VAL A 561 2.74 -21.38 31.22
C VAL A 561 1.32 -21.79 30.89
N ALA A 562 0.42 -21.80 31.89
CA ALA A 562 -0.97 -22.21 31.69
C ALA A 562 -1.67 -21.31 30.66
N ARG A 563 -1.37 -19.99 30.65
CA ARG A 563 -1.88 -19.07 29.62
C ARG A 563 -1.47 -19.49 28.22
N THR A 564 -0.17 -19.71 27.99
CA THR A 564 0.32 -20.15 26.67
C THR A 564 -0.24 -21.52 26.27
N ALA A 565 -0.39 -22.44 27.21
CA ALA A 565 -1.01 -23.75 26.95
C ALA A 565 -2.48 -23.62 26.54
N ILE A 566 -3.27 -22.78 27.25
CA ILE A 566 -4.66 -22.48 26.89
C ILE A 566 -4.74 -21.88 25.50
N GLU A 567 -3.87 -20.92 25.16
CA GLU A 567 -3.87 -20.29 23.84
C GLU A 567 -3.63 -21.30 22.70
N PHE A 568 -2.66 -22.18 22.86
CA PHE A 568 -2.40 -23.23 21.86
C PHE A 568 -3.50 -24.30 21.83
N TRP A 569 -4.07 -24.66 22.97
CA TRP A 569 -5.10 -25.69 23.07
C TRP A 569 -6.46 -25.23 22.51
N LEU A 570 -6.75 -23.93 22.58
CA LEU A 570 -7.94 -23.31 22.00
C LEU A 570 -7.77 -22.91 20.52
N ASP A 571 -6.59 -23.07 19.94
CA ASP A 571 -6.31 -22.60 18.58
C ASP A 571 -7.18 -23.30 17.52
N ASP A 572 -7.48 -24.60 17.65
CA ASP A 572 -8.37 -25.34 16.73
C ASP A 572 -9.82 -24.82 16.80
N PRO A 573 -10.34 -24.13 15.75
CA PRO A 573 -11.69 -23.58 15.77
C PRO A 573 -12.81 -24.62 15.89
N ARG A 574 -12.54 -25.90 15.60
CA ARG A 574 -13.54 -26.98 15.62
C ARG A 574 -13.90 -27.42 17.03
N THR A 575 -12.90 -27.52 17.91
CA THR A 575 -13.06 -28.01 19.29
C THR A 575 -13.03 -26.88 20.32
N ARG A 576 -12.59 -25.67 19.93
CA ARG A 576 -12.49 -24.48 20.79
C ARG A 576 -13.73 -24.25 21.65
N THR A 577 -14.91 -24.34 21.04
CA THR A 577 -16.20 -24.09 21.69
C THR A 577 -16.48 -25.04 22.86
N ASP A 578 -16.08 -26.30 22.74
CA ASP A 578 -16.27 -27.29 23.81
C ASP A 578 -15.16 -27.18 24.85
N ARG A 579 -13.91 -27.03 24.41
CA ARG A 579 -12.73 -26.89 25.28
C ARG A 579 -12.77 -25.68 26.20
N VAL A 580 -13.40 -24.57 25.79
CA VAL A 580 -13.54 -23.38 26.65
C VAL A 580 -14.32 -23.67 27.94
N ALA A 581 -15.37 -24.51 27.89
CA ALA A 581 -16.08 -24.90 29.11
C ALA A 581 -15.18 -25.70 30.05
N GLU A 582 -14.32 -26.56 29.49
CA GLU A 582 -13.36 -27.33 30.26
C GLU A 582 -12.27 -26.44 30.90
N VAL A 583 -11.73 -25.46 30.15
CA VAL A 583 -10.79 -24.47 30.71
C VAL A 583 -11.40 -23.74 31.92
N LEU A 584 -12.65 -23.28 31.79
CA LEU A 584 -13.34 -22.56 32.86
C LEU A 584 -13.68 -23.46 34.05
N ALA A 585 -13.94 -24.75 33.84
CA ALA A 585 -14.16 -25.71 34.91
C ALA A 585 -12.87 -25.99 35.71
N VAL A 586 -11.71 -25.97 35.05
CA VAL A 586 -10.40 -26.14 35.71
C VAL A 586 -10.02 -24.88 36.49
N ASP A 587 -10.19 -23.70 35.89
CA ASP A 587 -9.89 -22.43 36.53
C ASP A 587 -10.82 -21.33 36.00
N ALA A 588 -11.75 -20.88 36.83
CA ALA A 588 -12.72 -19.86 36.47
C ALA A 588 -12.06 -18.52 36.11
N THR A 589 -10.87 -18.20 36.63
CA THR A 589 -10.14 -16.96 36.31
C THR A 589 -9.55 -16.97 34.90
N ALA A 590 -9.50 -18.12 34.23
CA ALA A 590 -9.04 -18.22 32.84
C ALA A 590 -9.91 -17.40 31.87
N VAL A 591 -11.10 -17.00 32.30
CA VAL A 591 -11.95 -16.06 31.56
C VAL A 591 -11.30 -14.70 31.30
N ALA A 592 -10.30 -14.31 32.09
CA ALA A 592 -9.50 -13.11 31.86
C ALA A 592 -8.58 -13.22 30.62
N ILE A 593 -8.40 -14.43 30.06
CA ILE A 593 -7.63 -14.65 28.82
C ILE A 593 -8.50 -14.24 27.63
N HIS A 594 -7.96 -13.37 26.76
CA HIS A 594 -8.68 -12.78 25.63
C HIS A 594 -9.43 -13.82 24.76
N GLN A 595 -8.77 -14.93 24.41
CA GLN A 595 -9.35 -15.96 23.55
C GLN A 595 -10.51 -16.73 24.20
N VAL A 596 -10.44 -16.93 25.53
CA VAL A 596 -11.51 -17.56 26.31
C VAL A 596 -12.72 -16.62 26.33
N TRP A 597 -12.50 -15.37 26.73
CA TRP A 597 -13.55 -14.34 26.74
C TRP A 597 -14.20 -14.16 25.37
N GLU A 598 -13.41 -14.01 24.30
CA GLU A 598 -13.91 -13.88 22.93
C GLU A 598 -14.80 -15.06 22.53
N THR A 599 -14.40 -16.29 22.86
CA THR A 599 -15.17 -17.48 22.51
C THR A 599 -16.48 -17.55 23.30
N VAL A 600 -16.48 -17.20 24.59
CA VAL A 600 -17.70 -17.07 25.40
C VAL A 600 -18.65 -16.04 24.78
N CYS A 601 -18.14 -14.84 24.48
CA CYS A 601 -18.92 -13.75 23.88
C CYS A 601 -19.62 -14.14 22.57
N VAL A 602 -18.93 -14.89 21.70
CA VAL A 602 -19.34 -15.08 20.30
C VAL A 602 -19.98 -16.45 20.06
N ARG A 603 -19.57 -17.49 20.80
CA ARG A 603 -19.93 -18.90 20.51
C ARG A 603 -20.59 -19.62 21.69
N ARG A 604 -20.15 -19.38 22.92
CA ARG A 604 -20.67 -20.01 24.15
C ARG A 604 -21.41 -19.02 25.04
N THR A 605 -22.41 -18.35 24.46
CA THR A 605 -23.23 -17.37 25.19
C THR A 605 -24.05 -18.00 26.33
N ASP A 606 -24.20 -19.32 26.33
CA ASP A 606 -24.76 -20.11 27.43
C ASP A 606 -23.94 -20.03 28.72
N LEU A 607 -22.62 -19.79 28.62
CA LEU A 607 -21.72 -19.66 29.77
C LEU A 607 -21.68 -18.23 30.36
N LEU A 608 -22.38 -17.26 29.75
CA LEU A 608 -22.33 -15.86 30.19
C LEU A 608 -22.91 -15.67 31.59
N ASP A 609 -23.99 -16.38 31.96
CA ASP A 609 -24.57 -16.30 33.31
C ASP A 609 -23.51 -16.73 34.35
N GLN A 610 -22.84 -17.87 34.14
CA GLN A 610 -21.78 -18.37 35.02
C GLN A 610 -20.62 -17.38 35.18
N VAL A 611 -20.19 -16.75 34.08
CA VAL A 611 -19.00 -15.89 34.04
C VAL A 611 -19.30 -14.48 34.59
N LEU A 612 -20.45 -13.90 34.24
CA LEU A 612 -20.81 -12.54 34.64
C LEU A 612 -21.34 -12.46 36.08
N ASP A 613 -21.83 -13.58 36.64
CA ASP A 613 -22.27 -13.61 38.04
C ASP A 613 -21.12 -13.83 39.03
N ASN A 614 -20.03 -14.48 38.61
CA ASN A 614 -18.86 -14.74 39.43
C ASN A 614 -17.90 -13.52 39.49
N ARG A 615 -18.22 -12.55 40.36
CA ARG A 615 -17.52 -11.26 40.46
C ARG A 615 -16.06 -11.34 40.92
N SER A 616 -15.73 -12.31 41.76
CA SER A 616 -14.38 -12.50 42.29
C SER A 616 -13.96 -13.96 42.05
N PRO A 617 -13.72 -14.35 40.78
CA PRO A 617 -13.31 -15.70 40.49
C PRO A 617 -11.99 -15.97 41.22
N ARG A 618 -11.92 -17.08 41.94
CA ARG A 618 -10.69 -17.53 42.60
C ARG A 618 -9.92 -18.43 41.65
N GLY A 619 -8.63 -18.14 41.49
CA GLY A 619 -7.78 -18.85 40.54
C GLY A 619 -6.49 -18.10 40.28
N ARG A 620 -5.74 -18.51 39.27
CA ARG A 620 -4.35 -18.10 39.09
C ARG A 620 -4.14 -16.91 38.14
N PHE A 621 -5.16 -16.50 37.39
CA PHE A 621 -5.05 -15.46 36.36
C PHE A 621 -5.60 -14.11 36.78
N VAL A 622 -6.32 -14.06 37.91
CA VAL A 622 -6.83 -12.85 38.56
C VAL A 622 -6.34 -12.87 39.99
N GLU A 623 -5.85 -11.73 40.48
CA GLU A 623 -5.36 -11.61 41.85
C GLU A 623 -6.48 -11.88 42.87
N SER A 624 -6.12 -12.57 43.96
CA SER A 624 -7.09 -12.98 44.98
C SER A 624 -7.69 -11.77 45.68
N GLY A 625 -9.03 -11.69 45.69
CA GLY A 625 -9.76 -10.54 46.26
C GLY A 625 -10.02 -9.41 45.25
N THR A 626 -9.46 -9.47 44.05
CA THR A 626 -9.72 -8.49 42.99
C THR A 626 -10.98 -8.87 42.22
N ALA A 627 -11.89 -7.92 42.05
CA ALA A 627 -13.06 -8.10 41.19
C ALA A 627 -12.61 -8.15 39.72
N TRP A 628 -12.98 -9.20 39.00
CA TRP A 628 -12.73 -9.27 37.55
C TRP A 628 -13.92 -8.66 36.81
N VAL A 629 -13.64 -7.68 35.96
CA VAL A 629 -14.63 -7.05 35.09
C VAL A 629 -14.16 -7.13 33.63
N PRO A 630 -14.96 -7.71 32.72
CA PRO A 630 -14.58 -7.79 31.31
C PRO A 630 -14.50 -6.39 30.68
N ALA A 631 -13.40 -6.11 29.97
CA ALA A 631 -13.15 -4.78 29.41
C ALA A 631 -13.98 -4.43 28.15
N TRP A 632 -14.65 -5.41 27.53
CA TRP A 632 -15.49 -5.21 26.35
C TRP A 632 -16.49 -6.35 26.17
N ALA A 633 -17.57 -6.11 25.44
CA ALA A 633 -18.56 -7.12 25.05
C ALA A 633 -18.55 -7.31 23.52
N LEU A 634 -17.92 -8.38 23.03
CA LEU A 634 -17.94 -8.69 21.59
C LEU A 634 -19.29 -9.27 21.20
N ARG A 635 -19.91 -8.73 20.14
CA ARG A 635 -21.21 -9.21 19.63
C ARG A 635 -22.32 -9.19 20.67
N ALA A 636 -22.35 -8.15 21.51
CA ALA A 636 -23.38 -7.97 22.53
C ALA A 636 -24.80 -8.02 21.96
N GLU A 637 -24.99 -7.67 20.68
CA GLU A 637 -26.26 -7.79 19.96
C GLU A 637 -26.81 -9.24 19.84
N HIS A 638 -26.00 -10.24 20.14
CA HIS A 638 -26.39 -11.66 20.15
C HIS A 638 -26.71 -12.20 21.55
N TRP A 639 -26.46 -11.40 22.59
CA TRP A 639 -26.64 -11.81 23.98
C TRP A 639 -28.11 -11.68 24.41
N LEU A 640 -28.47 -12.34 25.51
CA LEU A 640 -29.78 -12.15 26.12
C LEU A 640 -29.85 -10.79 26.82
N PRO A 641 -31.05 -10.16 26.93
CA PRO A 641 -31.20 -8.90 27.64
C PRO A 641 -30.62 -8.91 29.07
N ARG A 642 -30.79 -10.01 29.81
CA ARG A 642 -30.21 -10.16 31.16
C ARG A 642 -28.67 -10.17 31.17
N HIS A 643 -28.03 -10.75 30.15
CA HIS A 643 -26.57 -10.76 30.02
C HIS A 643 -26.04 -9.36 29.70
N GLN A 644 -26.75 -8.62 28.85
CA GLN A 644 -26.45 -7.23 28.53
C GLN A 644 -26.55 -6.35 29.78
N ALA A 645 -27.66 -6.46 30.53
CA ALA A 645 -27.86 -5.75 31.79
C ALA A 645 -26.73 -6.07 32.78
N ARG A 646 -26.44 -7.35 32.99
CA ARG A 646 -25.40 -7.77 33.93
C ARG A 646 -24.01 -7.24 33.56
N PHE A 647 -23.65 -7.24 32.27
CA PHE A 647 -22.38 -6.66 31.84
C PHE A 647 -22.32 -5.15 32.13
N VAL A 648 -23.40 -4.43 31.87
CA VAL A 648 -23.50 -2.99 32.14
C VAL A 648 -23.40 -2.70 33.64
N ASP A 649 -24.05 -3.49 34.50
CA ASP A 649 -23.93 -3.38 35.96
C ASP A 649 -22.48 -3.52 36.41
N LEU A 650 -21.72 -4.46 35.82
CA LEU A 650 -20.30 -4.64 36.13
C LEU A 650 -19.46 -3.43 35.68
N GLN A 651 -19.76 -2.81 34.54
CA GLN A 651 -19.09 -1.58 34.12
C GLN A 651 -19.42 -0.41 35.05
N GLU A 652 -20.67 -0.30 35.52
CA GLU A 652 -21.09 0.75 36.45
C GLU A 652 -20.34 0.67 37.79
N LEU A 653 -20.07 -0.55 38.28
CA LEU A 653 -19.21 -0.76 39.45
C LEU A 653 -17.80 -0.20 39.23
N VAL A 654 -17.19 -0.44 38.06
CA VAL A 654 -15.87 0.13 37.74
C VAL A 654 -15.94 1.65 37.67
N ILE A 655 -16.99 2.22 37.08
CA ILE A 655 -17.13 3.67 36.93
C ILE A 655 -17.33 4.37 38.28
N THR A 656 -18.00 3.73 39.24
CA THR A 656 -18.29 4.29 40.57
C THR A 656 -17.17 4.07 41.59
N ASP A 657 -16.24 3.14 41.33
CA ASP A 657 -15.08 2.88 42.19
C ASP A 657 -14.01 3.98 42.05
N ALA A 658 -13.94 4.87 43.05
CA ALA A 658 -12.95 5.95 43.13
C ALA A 658 -11.50 5.44 43.29
N GLY A 659 -11.29 4.17 43.65
CA GLY A 659 -9.99 3.53 43.67
C GLY A 659 -9.44 3.19 42.28
N GLN A 660 -10.29 3.16 41.25
CA GLN A 660 -9.86 2.90 39.87
C GLN A 660 -9.31 4.17 39.20
N GLY A 661 -8.28 4.00 38.37
CA GLY A 661 -7.73 5.10 37.57
C GLY A 661 -8.77 5.69 36.62
N VAL A 662 -8.77 7.02 36.46
CA VAL A 662 -9.73 7.76 35.61
C VAL A 662 -9.83 7.21 34.17
N GLN A 663 -8.71 6.73 33.60
CA GLN A 663 -8.68 6.14 32.26
C GLN A 663 -9.40 4.79 32.18
N GLN A 664 -9.34 3.98 33.23
CA GLN A 664 -10.03 2.70 33.31
C GLN A 664 -11.54 2.90 33.46
N ARG A 665 -11.95 3.86 34.31
CA ARG A 665 -13.34 4.29 34.46
C ARG A 665 -13.90 4.82 33.13
N ALA A 666 -13.13 5.63 32.40
CA ALA A 666 -13.48 6.11 31.07
C ALA A 666 -13.57 4.98 30.02
N ALA A 667 -12.72 3.94 30.12
CA ALA A 667 -12.81 2.76 29.29
C ALA A 667 -14.10 1.96 29.55
N ALA A 668 -14.51 1.82 30.82
CA ALA A 668 -15.76 1.16 31.20
C ALA A 668 -17.00 1.86 30.61
N VAL A 669 -17.05 3.20 30.62
CA VAL A 669 -18.11 3.98 29.94
C VAL A 669 -18.18 3.61 28.45
N ARG A 670 -17.03 3.56 27.77
CA ARG A 670 -16.96 3.21 26.34
C ARG A 670 -17.35 1.76 26.07
N ALA A 671 -16.98 0.84 26.96
CA ALA A 671 -17.27 -0.58 26.83
C ALA A 671 -18.77 -0.88 26.95
N ALA A 672 -19.48 -0.16 27.83
CA ALA A 672 -20.92 -0.32 28.02
C ALA A 672 -21.75 0.24 26.86
N ALA A 673 -21.24 1.25 26.14
CA ALA A 673 -22.04 2.02 25.19
C ALA A 673 -22.75 1.17 24.13
N GLY A 674 -22.08 0.18 23.54
CA GLY A 674 -22.66 -0.70 22.50
C GLY A 674 -23.56 -1.82 23.00
N VAL A 675 -23.85 -1.87 24.30
CA VAL A 675 -24.53 -3.00 24.96
C VAL A 675 -26.00 -2.67 25.22
N GLY A 676 -26.80 -2.72 24.15
CA GLY A 676 -28.25 -2.57 24.23
C GLY A 676 -28.74 -1.26 24.87
N VAL A 677 -29.98 -1.30 25.37
CA VAL A 677 -30.66 -0.13 25.95
C VAL A 677 -30.01 0.31 27.26
N THR A 678 -29.64 -0.64 28.13
CA THR A 678 -29.02 -0.36 29.44
C THR A 678 -27.66 0.32 29.29
N GLY A 679 -26.86 -0.08 28.30
CA GLY A 679 -25.57 0.55 28.00
C GLY A 679 -25.73 2.03 27.60
N ARG A 680 -26.75 2.34 26.81
CA ARG A 680 -27.10 3.72 26.46
C ARG A 680 -27.53 4.54 27.67
N GLU A 681 -28.40 4.01 28.52
CA GLU A 681 -28.85 4.69 29.74
C GLU A 681 -27.69 5.01 30.67
N LEU A 682 -26.75 4.08 30.85
CA LEU A 682 -25.51 4.33 31.61
C LEU A 682 -24.69 5.47 31.00
N VAL A 683 -24.46 5.47 29.69
CA VAL A 683 -23.73 6.56 29.01
C VAL A 683 -24.41 7.91 29.20
N LEU A 684 -25.75 7.97 29.09
CA LEU A 684 -26.52 9.21 29.27
C LEU A 684 -26.36 9.80 30.68
N ARG A 685 -26.27 8.96 31.72
CA ARG A 685 -26.06 9.42 33.11
C ARG A 685 -24.70 10.10 33.33
N HIS A 686 -23.71 9.82 32.49
CA HIS A 686 -22.34 10.34 32.65
C HIS A 686 -21.99 11.54 31.74
N LEU A 687 -22.92 12.07 30.95
CA LEU A 687 -22.65 13.20 30.06
C LEU A 687 -22.20 14.47 30.80
N ASP A 688 -22.73 14.68 32.01
CA ASP A 688 -22.44 15.83 32.86
C ASP A 688 -21.57 15.47 34.07
N ALA A 689 -20.85 14.35 34.00
CA ALA A 689 -19.91 13.97 35.06
C ALA A 689 -18.94 15.12 35.37
N PRO A 690 -18.67 15.42 36.66
CA PRO A 690 -17.76 16.50 37.05
C PRO A 690 -16.33 16.22 36.56
N GLU A 691 -15.95 14.95 36.49
CA GLU A 691 -14.69 14.52 35.88
C GLU A 691 -14.76 14.60 34.35
N VAL A 692 -14.00 15.54 33.78
CA VAL A 692 -13.98 15.84 32.33
C VAL A 692 -13.75 14.59 31.47
N VAL A 693 -12.83 13.71 31.88
CA VAL A 693 -12.48 12.50 31.11
C VAL A 693 -13.67 11.54 30.98
N LEU A 694 -14.51 11.41 32.02
CA LEU A 694 -15.71 10.56 31.98
C LEU A 694 -16.80 11.17 31.12
N ALA A 695 -17.04 12.48 31.25
CA ALA A 695 -18.00 13.21 30.43
C ALA A 695 -17.63 13.15 28.94
N GLU A 696 -16.35 13.36 28.61
CA GLU A 696 -15.86 13.25 27.24
C GLU A 696 -15.91 11.82 26.69
N ALA A 697 -15.63 10.81 27.53
CA ALA A 697 -15.80 9.41 27.16
C ALA A 697 -17.27 9.09 26.85
N ALA A 698 -18.21 9.57 27.66
CA ALA A 698 -19.65 9.39 27.45
C ALA A 698 -20.12 10.07 26.15
N LEU A 699 -19.75 11.33 25.92
CA LEU A 699 -20.07 12.08 24.69
C LEU A 699 -19.52 11.38 23.45
N GLY A 700 -18.26 10.94 23.49
CA GLY A 700 -17.65 10.19 22.38
C GLY A 700 -18.28 8.81 22.14
N ALA A 701 -18.90 8.22 23.17
CA ALA A 701 -19.47 6.89 23.13
C ALA A 701 -20.91 6.84 22.61
N LEU A 702 -21.68 7.94 22.70
CA LEU A 702 -23.11 7.97 22.32
C LEU A 702 -23.41 7.46 20.90
N VAL A 703 -22.51 7.71 19.93
CA VAL A 703 -22.68 7.25 18.54
C VAL A 703 -22.49 5.74 18.36
N TRP A 704 -21.93 5.07 19.36
CA TRP A 704 -21.74 3.61 19.36
C TRP A 704 -22.84 2.89 20.13
N THR A 705 -23.82 3.61 20.67
CA THR A 705 -25.00 3.03 21.29
C THR A 705 -25.90 2.35 20.28
N ASP A 706 -26.89 1.63 20.78
CA ASP A 706 -27.89 0.96 19.97
C ASP A 706 -28.87 1.96 19.30
N ARG A 707 -28.96 3.20 19.81
CA ARG A 707 -29.70 4.35 19.26
C ARG A 707 -28.80 5.52 18.83
N PRO A 708 -27.95 5.34 17.81
CA PRO A 708 -27.10 6.41 17.30
C PRO A 708 -27.90 7.51 16.57
N ASP A 709 -29.13 7.20 16.14
CA ASP A 709 -30.10 8.11 15.53
C ASP A 709 -30.62 9.18 16.51
N GLU A 710 -30.62 8.90 17.79
CA GLU A 710 -31.04 9.84 18.85
C GLU A 710 -29.87 10.60 19.48
N ALA A 711 -28.62 10.27 19.13
CA ALA A 711 -27.45 10.87 19.75
C ALA A 711 -27.24 12.34 19.33
N LEU A 712 -27.64 12.72 18.12
CA LEU A 712 -27.31 14.03 17.55
C LEU A 712 -27.89 15.20 18.38
N PRO A 713 -29.19 15.27 18.71
CA PRO A 713 -29.72 16.37 19.51
C PRO A 713 -29.06 16.47 20.89
N VAL A 714 -28.77 15.32 21.52
CA VAL A 714 -28.11 15.26 22.84
C VAL A 714 -26.71 15.88 22.79
N LEU A 715 -25.93 15.54 21.76
CA LEU A 715 -24.57 16.05 21.56
C LEU A 715 -24.55 17.55 21.28
N LEU A 716 -25.53 18.07 20.54
CA LEU A 716 -25.58 19.48 20.17
C LEU A 716 -25.93 20.42 21.34
N ARG A 717 -26.49 19.91 22.45
CA ARG A 717 -26.62 20.67 23.70
C ARG A 717 -25.27 21.17 24.25
N TYR A 718 -24.17 20.50 23.89
CA TYR A 718 -22.82 20.86 24.31
C TYR A 718 -22.05 21.69 23.27
N ALA A 719 -22.73 22.18 22.23
CA ALA A 719 -22.10 22.91 21.13
C ALA A 719 -21.48 24.25 21.53
N ASP A 720 -21.93 24.85 22.65
CA ASP A 720 -21.45 26.16 23.12
C ASP A 720 -20.41 26.07 24.26
N GLY A 721 -20.28 24.92 24.92
CA GLY A 721 -19.37 24.73 26.05
C GLY A 721 -17.99 24.18 25.67
N ASP A 722 -17.13 23.94 26.67
CA ASP A 722 -15.78 23.36 26.46
C ASP A 722 -15.80 21.92 25.94
N ARG A 723 -16.88 21.19 26.25
CA ARG A 723 -17.10 19.83 25.76
C ARG A 723 -17.43 19.75 24.26
N ALA A 724 -17.64 20.88 23.58
CA ALA A 724 -17.90 20.95 22.14
C ALA A 724 -16.83 20.22 21.30
N ARG A 725 -15.56 20.26 21.74
CA ARG A 725 -14.43 19.62 21.03
C ARG A 725 -14.62 18.10 20.83
N VAL A 726 -15.33 17.44 21.73
CA VAL A 726 -15.67 16.01 21.62
C VAL A 726 -17.10 15.84 21.09
N ALA A 727 -18.06 16.61 21.61
CA ALA A 727 -19.46 16.45 21.28
C ALA A 727 -19.76 16.73 19.80
N VAL A 728 -19.19 17.79 19.21
CA VAL A 728 -19.39 18.16 17.80
C VAL A 728 -18.74 17.14 16.85
N TYR A 729 -17.59 16.58 17.24
CA TYR A 729 -16.94 15.54 16.46
C TYR A 729 -17.71 14.21 16.50
N ALA A 730 -18.28 13.87 17.66
CA ALA A 730 -19.21 12.75 17.78
C ALA A 730 -20.51 13.00 16.99
N ALA A 731 -21.04 14.23 17.01
CA ALA A 731 -22.23 14.64 16.27
C ALA A 731 -22.05 14.43 14.76
N SER A 732 -20.84 14.66 14.24
CA SER A 732 -20.50 14.42 12.84
C SER A 732 -20.66 12.96 12.40
N ARG A 733 -20.49 12.02 13.34
CA ARG A 733 -20.75 10.58 13.11
C ARG A 733 -22.22 10.25 13.31
N ALA A 734 -22.84 10.79 14.36
CA ALA A 734 -24.26 10.59 14.66
C ALA A 734 -25.19 11.08 13.54
N ALA A 735 -24.85 12.20 12.90
CA ALA A 735 -25.60 12.77 11.77
C ALA A 735 -25.87 11.78 10.64
N ARG A 736 -25.02 10.76 10.47
CA ARG A 736 -25.20 9.72 9.43
C ARG A 736 -26.39 8.80 9.68
N HIS A 737 -26.88 8.77 10.92
CA HIS A 737 -27.98 7.93 11.39
C HIS A 737 -29.29 8.72 11.56
N VAL A 738 -29.27 10.03 11.31
CA VAL A 738 -30.44 10.92 11.43
C VAL A 738 -31.08 11.13 10.06
N ARG A 739 -32.40 11.33 10.04
CA ARG A 739 -33.16 11.63 8.83
C ARG A 739 -32.78 13.02 8.28
N PRO A 740 -32.64 13.21 6.95
CA PRO A 740 -32.34 14.51 6.35
C PRO A 740 -33.27 15.64 6.79
N SER A 741 -34.59 15.42 6.86
CA SER A 741 -35.57 16.40 7.35
C SER A 741 -35.20 16.93 8.74
N ARG A 742 -34.90 16.02 9.68
CA ARG A 742 -34.50 16.36 11.05
C ARG A 742 -33.11 16.98 11.12
N LEU A 743 -32.20 16.60 10.23
CA LEU A 743 -30.87 17.23 10.14
C LEU A 743 -30.99 18.72 9.79
N LEU A 744 -31.89 19.07 8.85
CA LEU A 744 -32.11 20.45 8.45
C LEU A 744 -32.57 21.31 9.62
N GLU A 745 -33.55 20.83 10.38
CA GLU A 745 -34.09 21.49 11.57
C GLU A 745 -32.99 21.71 12.62
N VAL A 746 -32.38 20.62 13.09
CA VAL A 746 -31.48 20.67 14.25
C VAL A 746 -30.15 21.36 13.94
N LEU A 747 -29.58 21.15 12.75
CA LEU A 747 -28.31 21.80 12.38
C LEU A 747 -28.51 23.22 11.87
N GLY A 748 -29.70 23.56 11.34
CA GLY A 748 -30.06 24.93 10.98
C GLY A 748 -30.01 25.85 12.20
N GLU A 749 -30.61 25.42 13.31
CA GLU A 749 -30.56 26.14 14.59
C GLU A 749 -29.13 26.34 15.10
N VAL A 750 -28.28 25.31 15.00
CA VAL A 750 -26.86 25.41 15.41
C VAL A 750 -26.09 26.37 14.49
N LEU A 751 -26.39 26.40 13.20
CA LEU A 751 -25.69 27.24 12.22
C LEU A 751 -25.93 28.74 12.47
N THR A 752 -27.16 29.12 12.81
CA THR A 752 -27.57 30.51 13.02
C THR A 752 -27.57 30.94 14.48
N GLY A 753 -27.58 30.00 15.42
CA GLY A 753 -27.62 30.25 16.86
C GLY A 753 -26.33 30.82 17.46
N PRO A 754 -26.40 31.33 18.70
CA PRO A 754 -25.28 31.93 19.42
C PRO A 754 -24.36 30.88 20.06
N VAL A 755 -23.81 29.96 19.25
CA VAL A 755 -22.89 28.91 19.73
C VAL A 755 -21.46 29.13 19.21
N LYS A 756 -20.48 28.41 19.78
CA LYS A 756 -19.08 28.40 19.32
C LYS A 756 -18.96 28.30 17.79
N ILE A 757 -18.11 29.16 17.22
CA ILE A 757 -17.83 29.23 15.77
C ILE A 757 -17.43 27.87 15.18
N THR A 758 -16.65 27.06 15.90
CA THR A 758 -16.26 25.71 15.47
C THR A 758 -17.45 24.78 15.28
N SER A 759 -18.48 24.88 16.12
CA SER A 759 -19.72 24.12 16.04
C SER A 759 -20.56 24.56 14.85
N ARG A 760 -20.69 25.88 14.62
CA ARG A 760 -21.38 26.46 13.45
C ARG A 760 -20.76 26.01 12.13
N LYS A 761 -19.42 26.01 12.05
CA LYS A 761 -18.67 25.51 10.88
C LYS A 761 -18.97 24.05 10.59
N GLU A 762 -19.02 23.21 11.63
CA GLU A 762 -19.31 21.79 11.44
C GLU A 762 -20.78 21.55 11.06
N ALA A 763 -21.73 22.31 11.64
CA ALA A 763 -23.12 22.28 11.22
C ALA A 763 -23.29 22.57 9.72
N ALA A 764 -22.60 23.60 9.20
CA ALA A 764 -22.60 23.90 7.76
C ALA A 764 -22.10 22.73 6.90
N ARG A 765 -21.01 22.08 7.31
CA ARG A 765 -20.44 20.92 6.59
C ARG A 765 -21.37 19.71 6.62
N LEU A 766 -22.00 19.44 7.76
CA LEU A 766 -22.92 18.32 7.93
C LEU A 766 -24.23 18.54 7.14
N LEU A 767 -24.75 19.77 7.12
CA LEU A 767 -25.91 20.13 6.29
C LEU A 767 -25.63 19.94 4.81
N ALA A 768 -24.48 20.41 4.31
CA ALA A 768 -24.12 20.21 2.91
C ALA A 768 -23.93 18.73 2.57
N ARG A 769 -23.39 17.93 3.50
CA ARG A 769 -23.06 16.53 3.24
C ARG A 769 -24.23 15.57 3.36
N TYR A 770 -25.13 15.77 4.33
CA TYR A 770 -26.19 14.81 4.66
C TYR A 770 -27.59 15.43 4.65
N GLY A 771 -27.70 16.75 4.58
CA GLY A 771 -28.97 17.46 4.56
C GLY A 771 -29.72 17.29 3.23
N PRO A 772 -31.03 17.59 3.23
CA PRO A 772 -31.88 17.51 2.05
C PRO A 772 -31.53 18.67 1.08
N PRO A 773 -32.07 18.70 -0.16
CA PRO A 773 -31.85 19.80 -1.11
C PRO A 773 -32.04 21.20 -0.53
N GLN A 774 -33.05 21.37 0.33
CA GLN A 774 -33.41 22.63 0.98
C GLN A 774 -32.30 23.17 1.90
N ALA A 775 -31.36 22.34 2.34
CA ALA A 775 -30.22 22.78 3.14
C ALA A 775 -29.38 23.86 2.45
N MET A 776 -29.35 23.88 1.11
CA MET A 776 -28.59 24.91 0.39
C MET A 776 -29.21 26.31 0.48
N ALA A 777 -30.53 26.41 0.63
CA ALA A 777 -31.20 27.69 0.88
C ALA A 777 -30.80 28.22 2.27
N VAL A 778 -30.88 27.36 3.30
CA VAL A 778 -30.47 27.71 4.67
C VAL A 778 -29.00 28.12 4.74
N LEU A 779 -28.11 27.45 4.00
CA LEU A 779 -26.70 27.82 3.91
C LEU A 779 -26.49 29.17 3.22
N LEU A 780 -27.25 29.46 2.15
CA LEU A 780 -27.20 30.75 1.47
C LEU A 780 -27.69 31.88 2.38
N ASP A 781 -28.80 31.69 3.09
CA ASP A 781 -29.35 32.67 4.02
C ASP A 781 -28.37 32.95 5.18
N ALA A 782 -27.78 31.89 5.74
CA ALA A 782 -26.75 32.02 6.78
C ALA A 782 -25.47 32.70 6.27
N TYR A 783 -25.12 32.53 5.00
CA TYR A 783 -23.98 33.19 4.37
C TYR A 783 -24.25 34.68 4.08
N ALA A 784 -25.47 35.00 3.64
CA ALA A 784 -25.91 36.36 3.32
C ALA A 784 -26.12 37.22 4.58
N ASN A 785 -26.23 36.62 5.76
CA ASN A 785 -26.32 37.34 7.02
C ASN A 785 -25.04 38.20 7.25
N PRO A 786 -25.17 39.54 7.36
CA PRO A 786 -24.03 40.45 7.58
C PRO A 786 -23.22 40.13 8.84
N ASP A 787 -23.86 39.58 9.88
CA ASP A 787 -23.25 39.24 11.16
C ASP A 787 -22.60 37.84 11.17
N ALA A 788 -22.59 37.14 10.03
CA ALA A 788 -21.97 35.82 9.92
C ALA A 788 -20.43 35.91 10.01
N HIS A 789 -19.85 35.21 10.99
CA HIS A 789 -18.41 35.15 11.19
C HIS A 789 -17.66 34.60 9.96
N ARG A 790 -16.53 35.22 9.59
CA ARG A 790 -15.72 34.88 8.40
C ARG A 790 -15.40 33.39 8.24
N ASP A 791 -15.05 32.71 9.33
CA ASP A 791 -14.76 31.28 9.33
C ASP A 791 -15.99 30.40 9.04
N VAL A 792 -17.18 30.84 9.46
CA VAL A 792 -18.45 30.15 9.17
C VAL A 792 -18.79 30.34 7.70
N ARG A 793 -18.66 31.57 7.18
CA ARG A 793 -18.80 31.86 5.74
C ARG A 793 -17.86 31.01 4.90
N ALA A 794 -16.57 30.93 5.25
CA ALA A 794 -15.60 30.07 4.56
C ALA A 794 -15.96 28.56 4.64
N ALA A 795 -16.55 28.10 5.75
CA ALA A 795 -17.06 26.73 5.85
C ALA A 795 -18.27 26.50 4.93
N ILE A 796 -19.18 27.48 4.83
CA ILE A 796 -20.32 27.46 3.90
C ILE A 796 -19.84 27.45 2.44
N VAL A 797 -18.84 28.26 2.09
CA VAL A 797 -18.20 28.23 0.77
C VAL A 797 -17.64 26.84 0.46
N SER A 798 -16.94 26.22 1.41
CA SER A 798 -16.44 24.84 1.24
C SER A 798 -17.56 23.82 1.05
N ALA A 799 -18.69 24.02 1.71
CA ALA A 799 -19.92 23.23 1.58
C ALA A 799 -20.59 23.41 0.21
N ALA A 800 -20.69 24.65 -0.30
CA ALA A 800 -21.26 24.96 -1.62
C ALA A 800 -20.53 24.22 -2.75
N ARG A 801 -19.19 24.08 -2.66
CA ARG A 801 -18.40 23.31 -3.63
C ARG A 801 -18.78 21.83 -3.72
N GLN A 802 -19.38 21.26 -2.67
CA GLN A 802 -19.81 19.86 -2.65
C GLN A 802 -21.19 19.68 -3.30
N ARG A 803 -21.94 20.77 -3.55
CA ARG A 803 -23.30 20.73 -4.12
C ARG A 803 -23.47 21.70 -5.30
N LEU A 804 -22.65 21.54 -6.34
CA LEU A 804 -22.66 22.43 -7.52
C LEU A 804 -23.90 22.31 -8.41
N GLN A 805 -24.83 21.40 -8.13
CA GLN A 805 -26.08 21.25 -8.87
C GLN A 805 -27.12 22.33 -8.55
N THR A 806 -26.96 23.08 -7.46
CA THR A 806 -27.91 24.13 -7.04
C THR A 806 -27.37 25.52 -7.35
N GLU A 807 -28.21 26.45 -7.85
CA GLU A 807 -27.77 27.83 -8.11
C GLU A 807 -27.38 28.57 -6.82
N ALA A 808 -27.96 28.21 -5.67
CA ALA A 808 -27.54 28.73 -4.36
C ALA A 808 -26.03 28.55 -4.11
N SER A 809 -25.46 27.39 -4.48
CA SER A 809 -24.02 27.14 -4.38
C SER A 809 -23.21 28.08 -5.26
N TRP A 810 -23.67 28.33 -6.49
CA TRP A 810 -22.99 29.23 -7.41
C TRP A 810 -23.06 30.69 -6.97
N THR A 811 -24.18 31.12 -6.37
CA THR A 811 -24.30 32.44 -5.76
C THR A 811 -23.30 32.60 -4.61
N ILE A 812 -23.22 31.63 -3.68
CA ILE A 812 -22.23 31.64 -2.59
C ILE A 812 -20.80 31.74 -3.15
N LEU A 813 -20.46 30.89 -4.13
CA LEU A 813 -19.12 30.85 -4.70
C LEU A 813 -18.75 32.16 -5.41
N ARG A 814 -19.67 32.72 -6.20
CA ARG A 814 -19.47 33.99 -6.93
C ARG A 814 -19.21 35.13 -5.95
N THR A 815 -20.02 35.26 -4.91
CA THR A 815 -19.83 36.30 -3.87
C THR A 815 -18.55 36.07 -3.07
N ALA A 816 -18.12 34.82 -2.88
CA ALA A 816 -16.93 34.48 -2.10
C ALA A 816 -15.61 34.84 -2.79
N VAL A 817 -15.59 34.99 -4.13
CA VAL A 817 -14.40 35.40 -4.88
C VAL A 817 -13.97 36.84 -4.51
N ASP A 818 -14.93 37.71 -4.21
CA ASP A 818 -14.69 39.07 -3.71
C ASP A 818 -14.81 39.18 -2.18
N GLY A 819 -14.96 38.04 -1.50
CA GLY A 819 -15.17 37.96 -0.06
C GLY A 819 -13.89 38.15 0.76
N SER A 820 -13.93 37.75 2.04
CA SER A 820 -12.74 37.73 2.91
C SER A 820 -11.66 36.76 2.41
N ARG A 821 -10.43 36.93 2.90
CA ARG A 821 -9.30 36.03 2.58
C ARG A 821 -9.64 34.56 2.81
N GLU A 822 -10.35 34.23 3.89
CA GLU A 822 -10.76 32.86 4.22
C GLU A 822 -11.75 32.28 3.19
N GLU A 823 -12.67 33.10 2.69
CA GLU A 823 -13.65 32.72 1.67
C GLU A 823 -12.99 32.48 0.31
N GLN A 824 -12.12 33.40 -0.11
CA GLN A 824 -11.37 33.25 -1.36
C GLN A 824 -10.48 32.00 -1.32
N ARG A 825 -9.80 31.73 -0.19
CA ARG A 825 -9.04 30.48 0.01
C ARG A 825 -9.92 29.25 -0.03
N ALA A 826 -11.15 29.32 0.49
CA ALA A 826 -12.10 28.21 0.41
C ALA A 826 -12.51 27.91 -1.04
N VAL A 827 -12.67 28.92 -1.90
CA VAL A 827 -12.89 28.75 -3.35
C VAL A 827 -11.67 28.08 -4.01
N LEU A 828 -10.47 28.59 -3.74
CA LEU A 828 -9.21 28.12 -4.35
C LEU A 828 -8.78 26.70 -3.94
N ASN A 829 -9.28 26.17 -2.82
CA ASN A 829 -8.97 24.81 -2.35
C ASN A 829 -9.63 23.69 -3.18
N ALA A 830 -10.05 23.97 -4.42
CA ALA A 830 -10.72 23.00 -5.30
C ALA A 830 -9.76 22.46 -6.34
N TYR A 831 -9.75 21.14 -6.50
CA TYR A 831 -8.99 20.46 -7.53
C TYR A 831 -9.91 20.11 -8.70
N PRO A 832 -9.49 20.28 -9.98
CA PRO A 832 -10.36 20.04 -11.13
C PRO A 832 -10.99 18.64 -11.18
N TYR A 833 -10.28 17.62 -10.68
CA TYR A 833 -10.75 16.23 -10.68
C TYR A 833 -11.83 15.94 -9.62
N LEU A 834 -12.02 16.84 -8.65
CA LEU A 834 -13.13 16.76 -7.68
C LEU A 834 -14.39 17.47 -8.20
N ILE A 835 -14.28 18.18 -9.32
CA ILE A 835 -15.36 18.97 -9.93
C ILE A 835 -15.92 18.18 -11.12
N PRO A 836 -17.25 18.04 -11.25
CA PRO A 836 -17.88 17.43 -12.41
C PRO A 836 -17.43 18.14 -13.70
N GLU A 837 -17.17 17.37 -14.77
CA GLU A 837 -16.60 17.89 -16.01
C GLU A 837 -17.38 19.08 -16.58
N ARG A 838 -18.71 18.98 -16.59
CA ARG A 838 -19.65 20.05 -17.00
C ARG A 838 -19.52 21.38 -16.26
N HIS A 839 -18.87 21.40 -15.09
CA HIS A 839 -18.70 22.60 -14.27
C HIS A 839 -17.26 23.13 -14.24
N ARG A 840 -16.29 22.42 -14.82
CA ARG A 840 -14.86 22.78 -14.70
C ARG A 840 -14.54 24.13 -15.32
N THR A 841 -15.02 24.43 -16.53
CA THR A 841 -14.79 25.73 -17.17
C THR A 841 -15.42 26.88 -16.37
N ARG A 842 -16.66 26.70 -15.90
CA ARG A 842 -17.34 27.70 -15.06
C ARG A 842 -16.60 27.93 -13.73
N TYR A 843 -16.09 26.88 -13.11
CA TYR A 843 -15.33 26.99 -11.85
C TYR A 843 -13.93 27.58 -12.07
N ALA A 844 -13.27 27.24 -13.19
CA ALA A 844 -11.96 27.78 -13.56
C ALA A 844 -11.96 29.32 -13.65
N ALA A 845 -13.07 29.91 -14.09
CA ALA A 845 -13.24 31.36 -14.11
C ALA A 845 -13.03 32.01 -12.73
N PHE A 846 -13.50 31.39 -11.64
CA PHE A 846 -13.26 31.89 -10.28
C PHE A 846 -11.78 31.84 -9.87
N VAL A 847 -11.03 30.86 -10.38
CA VAL A 847 -9.57 30.77 -10.12
C VAL A 847 -8.83 31.89 -10.85
N VAL A 848 -9.25 32.21 -12.07
CA VAL A 848 -8.71 33.34 -12.85
C VAL A 848 -9.05 34.67 -12.18
N GLU A 849 -10.30 34.88 -11.78
CA GLU A 849 -10.77 36.09 -11.11
C GLU A 849 -10.00 36.35 -9.79
N ALA A 850 -9.77 35.30 -8.99
CA ALA A 850 -8.98 35.39 -7.76
C ALA A 850 -7.50 35.79 -7.98
N CYS A 851 -6.97 35.69 -9.20
CA CYS A 851 -5.64 36.21 -9.52
C CYS A 851 -5.59 37.74 -9.53
N GLY A 852 -6.74 38.41 -9.66
CA GLY A 852 -6.89 39.87 -9.55
C GLY A 852 -7.04 40.38 -8.12
N SER A 853 -7.03 39.51 -7.10
CA SER A 853 -7.24 39.90 -5.71
C SER A 853 -6.20 40.91 -5.21
N ALA A 854 -6.65 41.89 -4.43
CA ALA A 854 -5.78 42.84 -3.72
C ALA A 854 -5.00 42.18 -2.57
N ASP A 855 -5.49 41.06 -2.03
CA ASP A 855 -4.77 40.27 -1.03
C ASP A 855 -3.64 39.46 -1.69
N ARG A 856 -2.39 39.82 -1.34
CA ARG A 856 -1.17 39.21 -1.89
C ARG A 856 -1.15 37.68 -1.71
N GLU A 857 -1.63 37.17 -0.59
CA GLU A 857 -1.58 35.75 -0.26
C GLU A 857 -2.65 34.96 -1.00
N VAL A 858 -3.84 35.54 -1.21
CA VAL A 858 -4.85 34.94 -2.08
C VAL A 858 -4.34 34.90 -3.52
N ARG A 859 -3.84 36.03 -4.01
CA ARG A 859 -3.31 36.12 -5.38
C ARG A 859 -2.22 35.08 -5.63
N ARG A 860 -1.28 34.92 -4.69
CA ARG A 860 -0.25 33.86 -4.73
C ARG A 860 -0.85 32.46 -4.79
N ALA A 861 -1.86 32.19 -3.95
CA ALA A 861 -2.55 30.90 -3.96
C ALA A 861 -3.30 30.63 -5.28
N ALA A 862 -3.92 31.65 -5.87
CA ALA A 862 -4.64 31.56 -7.14
C ALA A 862 -3.69 31.22 -8.30
N PHE A 863 -2.57 31.94 -8.42
CA PHE A 863 -1.52 31.64 -9.40
C PHE A 863 -0.94 30.23 -9.25
N GLY A 864 -0.79 29.75 -8.00
CA GLY A 864 -0.37 28.38 -7.71
C GLY A 864 -1.34 27.30 -8.22
N GLN A 865 -2.62 27.62 -8.43
CA GLN A 865 -3.63 26.68 -8.94
C GLN A 865 -3.74 26.64 -10.47
N LEU A 866 -3.37 27.72 -11.18
CA LEU A 866 -3.59 27.84 -12.62
C LEU A 866 -3.02 26.64 -13.43
N GLY A 867 -1.83 26.15 -13.09
CA GLY A 867 -1.22 25.02 -13.78
C GLY A 867 -1.99 23.69 -13.67
N GLN A 868 -2.88 23.55 -12.69
CA GLN A 868 -3.78 22.39 -12.57
C GLN A 868 -5.05 22.57 -13.39
N TRP A 869 -5.52 23.81 -13.50
CA TRP A 869 -6.73 24.19 -14.20
C TRP A 869 -6.51 24.48 -15.69
N SER A 870 -5.25 24.45 -16.18
CA SER A 870 -4.86 24.87 -17.53
C SER A 870 -5.74 24.38 -18.69
N PRO A 871 -6.29 23.14 -18.71
CA PRO A 871 -7.16 22.71 -19.80
C PRO A 871 -8.52 23.43 -19.87
N TRP A 872 -8.92 24.12 -18.79
CA TRP A 872 -10.23 24.77 -18.64
C TRP A 872 -10.11 26.29 -18.45
N LEU A 873 -8.90 26.85 -18.50
CA LEU A 873 -8.70 28.29 -18.37
C LEU A 873 -9.09 29.02 -19.65
N THR A 874 -9.75 30.17 -19.50
CA THR A 874 -10.02 31.12 -20.58
C THR A 874 -9.44 32.48 -20.18
N GLY A 875 -8.60 33.09 -21.02
CA GLY A 875 -8.09 34.45 -20.81
C GLY A 875 -6.96 34.60 -19.76
N ALA A 876 -6.27 33.52 -19.36
CA ALA A 876 -5.23 33.58 -18.32
C ALA A 876 -3.84 34.02 -18.81
N ALA A 877 -3.60 34.04 -20.13
CA ALA A 877 -2.27 34.27 -20.71
C ALA A 877 -1.65 35.62 -20.29
N GLY A 878 -2.42 36.71 -20.37
CA GLY A 878 -1.97 38.05 -19.95
C GLY A 878 -1.58 38.08 -18.47
N LEU A 879 -2.46 37.58 -17.59
CA LEU A 879 -2.21 37.49 -16.15
C LEU A 879 -0.96 36.68 -15.81
N VAL A 880 -0.72 35.58 -16.53
CA VAL A 880 0.47 34.77 -16.38
C VAL A 880 1.72 35.57 -16.76
N VAL A 881 1.73 36.25 -17.91
CA VAL A 881 2.87 37.07 -18.34
C VAL A 881 3.12 38.21 -17.34
N ASP A 882 2.08 38.88 -16.86
CA ASP A 882 2.21 39.91 -15.82
C ASP A 882 2.85 39.36 -14.55
N ARG A 883 2.37 38.20 -14.07
CA ARG A 883 2.95 37.53 -12.89
C ARG A 883 4.40 37.09 -13.08
N LEU A 884 4.73 36.56 -14.26
CA LEU A 884 6.10 36.12 -14.57
C LEU A 884 7.07 37.31 -14.66
N THR A 885 6.58 38.49 -15.03
CA THR A 885 7.39 39.71 -15.23
C THR A 885 7.40 40.63 -14.00
N ASP A 886 6.54 40.41 -13.00
CA ASP A 886 6.53 41.17 -11.74
C ASP A 886 7.75 40.86 -10.86
N LEU A 887 8.66 41.83 -10.75
CA LEU A 887 9.91 41.72 -10.01
C LEU A 887 9.75 41.91 -8.50
N GLY A 888 8.64 42.50 -8.03
CA GLY A 888 8.36 42.69 -6.61
C GLY A 888 7.85 41.43 -5.91
N GLU A 889 7.55 40.38 -6.68
CA GLU A 889 7.02 39.13 -6.19
C GLU A 889 8.03 37.99 -6.30
N THR A 890 8.17 37.20 -5.23
CA THR A 890 9.03 36.02 -5.25
C THR A 890 8.31 34.85 -5.92
N VAL A 891 9.02 34.20 -6.83
CA VAL A 891 8.56 33.01 -7.56
C VAL A 891 9.64 31.95 -7.53
N VAL A 892 9.24 30.68 -7.52
CA VAL A 892 10.17 29.54 -7.57
C VAL A 892 10.06 28.79 -8.90
N GLN A 893 11.08 28.02 -9.25
CA GLN A 893 11.19 27.33 -10.54
C GLN A 893 9.96 26.46 -10.87
N MET A 894 9.41 25.75 -9.88
CA MET A 894 8.23 24.91 -10.07
C MET A 894 6.95 25.71 -10.31
N GLU A 895 6.82 26.90 -9.69
CA GLU A 895 5.71 27.82 -9.92
C GLU A 895 5.75 28.35 -11.35
N VAL A 896 6.93 28.73 -11.84
CA VAL A 896 7.13 29.15 -13.23
C VAL A 896 6.69 28.06 -14.21
N ALA A 897 7.09 26.80 -14.01
CA ALA A 897 6.67 25.71 -14.90
C ALA A 897 5.15 25.55 -14.96
N ASN A 898 4.46 25.69 -13.82
CA ASN A 898 3.00 25.63 -13.75
C ASN A 898 2.32 26.85 -14.38
N LEU A 899 2.91 28.04 -14.22
CA LEU A 899 2.43 29.27 -14.84
C LEU A 899 2.60 29.24 -16.36
N LEU A 900 3.77 28.83 -16.88
CA LEU A 900 3.99 28.65 -18.31
C LEU A 900 3.00 27.65 -18.92
N ARG A 901 2.69 26.54 -18.20
CA ARG A 901 1.64 25.61 -18.62
C ARG A 901 0.27 26.28 -18.72
N ALA A 902 -0.06 27.18 -17.79
CA ALA A 902 -1.32 27.90 -17.77
C ALA A 902 -1.42 29.03 -18.81
N GLY A 903 -0.30 29.71 -19.09
CA GLY A 903 -0.23 30.81 -20.05
C GLY A 903 -0.16 30.37 -21.51
N GLY A 904 0.13 29.09 -21.76
CA GLY A 904 0.28 28.54 -23.10
C GLY A 904 1.69 28.78 -23.67
N ASP A 905 1.91 28.24 -24.87
CA ASP A 905 3.24 28.13 -25.46
C ASP A 905 3.91 29.47 -25.80
N ALA A 906 3.14 30.55 -26.00
CA ALA A 906 3.66 31.89 -26.26
C ALA A 906 4.13 32.64 -24.99
N ALA A 907 3.67 32.25 -23.80
CA ALA A 907 3.87 33.01 -22.57
C ALA A 907 5.35 33.19 -22.20
N LEU A 908 6.21 32.23 -22.54
CA LEU A 908 7.66 32.36 -22.31
C LEU A 908 8.26 33.48 -23.16
N GLY A 909 7.92 33.54 -24.45
CA GLY A 909 8.45 34.55 -25.36
C GLY A 909 8.06 35.96 -24.94
N ASP A 910 6.77 36.16 -24.62
CA ASP A 910 6.23 37.45 -24.20
C ASP A 910 6.86 37.92 -22.86
N ALA A 911 7.03 37.00 -21.89
CA ALA A 911 7.66 37.32 -20.62
C ALA A 911 9.15 37.66 -20.79
N LEU A 912 9.87 36.93 -21.64
CA LEU A 912 11.27 37.24 -21.95
C LEU A 912 11.42 38.60 -22.66
N ALA A 913 10.54 38.94 -23.61
CA ALA A 913 10.49 40.25 -24.25
C ALA A 913 10.42 41.38 -23.23
N ARG A 914 9.41 41.36 -22.36
CA ARG A 914 9.21 42.40 -21.35
C ARG A 914 10.36 42.50 -20.34
N LEU A 915 10.94 41.38 -19.92
CA LEU A 915 12.03 41.39 -18.94
C LEU A 915 13.34 41.89 -19.53
N VAL A 916 13.61 41.58 -20.80
CA VAL A 916 14.79 42.12 -21.49
C VAL A 916 14.69 43.63 -21.63
N ASP A 917 13.52 44.15 -22.02
CA ASP A 917 13.30 45.60 -22.15
C ASP A 917 13.44 46.29 -20.78
N ARG A 918 12.97 45.65 -19.70
CA ARG A 918 13.15 46.15 -18.32
C ARG A 918 14.61 46.14 -17.86
N ASP A 919 15.38 45.09 -18.13
CA ASP A 919 16.81 45.06 -17.77
C ASP A 919 17.63 46.11 -18.54
N ALA A 920 17.22 46.42 -19.78
CA ALA A 920 17.88 47.43 -20.59
C ALA A 920 17.57 48.87 -20.12
N GLY A 921 16.41 49.09 -19.52
CA GLY A 921 15.98 50.38 -18.96
C GLY A 921 16.12 50.50 -17.44
N ASP A 922 16.87 49.62 -16.78
CA ASP A 922 17.13 49.67 -15.34
C ASP A 922 18.30 50.60 -15.05
N ASP A 923 18.01 51.77 -14.48
CA ASP A 923 19.00 52.80 -14.16
C ASP A 923 19.82 52.49 -12.89
N LEU A 924 19.42 51.48 -12.08
CA LEU A 924 20.07 51.07 -10.83
C LEU A 924 20.23 49.54 -10.73
N PRO A 925 20.95 48.90 -11.67
CA PRO A 925 21.01 47.44 -11.80
C PRO A 925 21.68 46.73 -10.62
N ASP A 926 22.54 47.39 -9.86
CA ASP A 926 23.43 46.78 -8.86
C ASP A 926 23.07 47.20 -7.40
N GLY A 927 21.80 47.50 -7.14
CA GLY A 927 21.34 47.93 -5.82
C GLY A 927 21.51 46.83 -4.75
N PRO A 928 21.87 47.18 -3.49
CA PRO A 928 22.11 46.20 -2.42
C PRO A 928 20.87 45.38 -2.03
N GLU A 929 19.66 45.83 -2.39
CA GLU A 929 18.41 45.11 -2.14
C GLU A 929 18.02 44.13 -3.27
N SER A 930 18.52 44.30 -4.51
CA SER A 930 18.36 43.31 -5.59
C SER A 930 19.34 43.54 -6.76
N ASP A 931 20.34 42.64 -6.92
CA ASP A 931 21.27 42.60 -8.06
C ASP A 931 20.58 42.09 -9.35
N ARG A 932 20.38 43.00 -10.30
CA ARG A 932 19.79 42.80 -11.64
C ARG A 932 18.53 41.94 -11.63
N PRO A 933 17.44 42.39 -10.99
CA PRO A 933 16.27 41.56 -10.72
C PRO A 933 15.62 41.02 -12.00
N ALA A 934 15.56 41.80 -13.08
CA ALA A 934 15.05 41.37 -14.38
C ALA A 934 15.88 40.23 -14.98
N ARG A 935 17.21 40.36 -14.94
CA ARG A 935 18.14 39.32 -15.39
C ARG A 935 18.03 38.03 -14.59
N ARG A 936 17.95 38.11 -13.25
CA ARG A 936 17.73 36.94 -12.38
C ARG A 936 16.39 36.28 -12.64
N ARG A 937 15.35 37.05 -12.97
CA ARG A 937 14.04 36.52 -13.37
C ARG A 937 14.14 35.76 -14.69
N ILE A 938 14.85 36.27 -15.70
CA ILE A 938 15.07 35.56 -16.98
C ILE A 938 15.73 34.19 -16.73
N GLU A 939 16.77 34.12 -15.90
CA GLU A 939 17.43 32.85 -15.52
C GLU A 939 16.49 31.87 -14.80
N LEU A 940 15.53 32.38 -14.02
CA LEU A 940 14.50 31.56 -13.40
C LEU A 940 13.46 31.07 -14.42
N LEU A 941 13.06 31.92 -15.38
CA LEU A 941 12.13 31.55 -16.44
C LEU A 941 12.67 30.42 -17.31
N THR A 942 13.96 30.48 -17.69
CA THR A 942 14.59 29.41 -18.47
C THR A 942 14.64 28.10 -17.68
N ARG A 943 15.01 28.14 -16.40
CA ARG A 943 14.96 26.97 -15.51
C ARG A 943 13.56 26.38 -15.36
N GLY A 944 12.53 27.23 -15.27
CA GLY A 944 11.12 26.79 -15.21
C GLY A 944 10.66 26.15 -16.51
N ALA A 945 11.07 26.69 -17.67
CA ALA A 945 10.78 26.11 -18.98
C ALA A 945 11.41 24.71 -19.14
N VAL A 946 12.62 24.50 -18.60
CA VAL A 946 13.26 23.16 -18.57
C VAL A 946 12.44 22.18 -17.74
N VAL A 947 11.93 22.59 -16.58
CA VAL A 947 11.06 21.74 -15.74
C VAL A 947 9.78 21.39 -16.48
N LEU A 948 9.14 22.37 -17.13
CA LEU A 948 7.94 22.13 -17.95
C LEU A 948 8.25 21.14 -19.08
N SER A 949 9.32 21.36 -19.84
CA SER A 949 9.76 20.47 -20.94
C SER A 949 10.04 19.06 -20.46
N GLY A 950 10.62 18.92 -19.27
CA GLY A 950 10.82 17.63 -18.61
C GLY A 950 9.52 16.95 -18.21
N THR A 951 8.41 17.67 -18.00
CA THR A 951 7.10 17.02 -17.77
C THR A 951 6.39 16.58 -19.05
N ARG A 952 6.84 17.05 -20.22
CA ARG A 952 6.28 16.68 -21.53
C ARG A 952 6.87 15.37 -22.05
N GLN A 953 6.13 14.68 -22.91
CA GLN A 953 6.63 13.49 -23.63
C GLN A 953 7.75 13.86 -24.62
N ALA A 954 8.49 12.85 -25.07
CA ALA A 954 9.68 13.05 -25.87
C ALA A 954 9.38 13.65 -27.27
N ASP A 955 8.17 13.41 -27.79
CA ASP A 955 7.62 13.88 -29.06
C ASP A 955 6.80 15.20 -28.95
N ALA A 956 6.60 15.70 -27.73
CA ALA A 956 5.79 16.90 -27.53
C ALA A 956 6.37 18.12 -28.25
N ASP A 957 5.49 18.94 -28.84
CA ASP A 957 5.88 20.16 -29.51
C ASP A 957 6.55 21.13 -28.52
N ARG A 958 7.77 21.54 -28.87
CA ARG A 958 8.61 22.49 -28.13
C ARG A 958 8.95 23.71 -28.96
N THR A 959 8.36 23.86 -30.14
CA THR A 959 8.72 24.86 -31.15
C THR A 959 8.67 26.27 -30.58
N ALA A 960 7.63 26.63 -29.83
CA ALA A 960 7.52 27.95 -29.22
C ALA A 960 8.58 28.21 -28.14
N LEU A 961 8.89 27.21 -27.29
CA LEU A 961 9.94 27.33 -26.27
C LEU A 961 11.32 27.47 -26.92
N VAL A 962 11.58 26.72 -27.99
CA VAL A 962 12.82 26.80 -28.78
C VAL A 962 12.91 28.15 -29.50
N ALA A 963 11.82 28.64 -30.09
CA ALA A 963 11.78 29.94 -30.75
C ALA A 963 12.06 31.08 -29.75
N ALA A 964 11.48 31.03 -28.55
CA ALA A 964 11.78 31.99 -27.48
C ALA A 964 13.26 31.93 -27.05
N ALA A 965 13.84 30.73 -26.96
CA ALA A 965 15.26 30.56 -26.64
C ALA A 965 16.17 31.10 -27.76
N ARG A 966 15.85 30.86 -29.04
CA ARG A 966 16.57 31.42 -30.20
C ARG A 966 16.51 32.95 -30.23
N TRP A 967 15.34 33.51 -30.00
CA TRP A 967 15.14 34.96 -29.91
C TRP A 967 15.97 35.57 -28.76
N LEU A 968 16.10 34.88 -27.62
CA LEU A 968 16.96 35.33 -26.51
C LEU A 968 18.45 35.20 -26.85
N ALA A 969 18.84 34.16 -27.61
CA ALA A 969 20.22 33.92 -28.04
C ALA A 969 20.75 35.03 -28.97
N GLY A 970 19.88 35.67 -29.75
CA GLY A 970 20.21 36.85 -30.57
C GLY A 970 20.63 38.09 -29.77
N ARG A 971 20.61 38.04 -28.43
CA ARG A 971 21.05 39.14 -27.56
C ARG A 971 22.35 38.80 -26.83
N PRO A 972 23.46 39.51 -27.12
CA PRO A 972 24.78 39.18 -26.58
C PRO A 972 24.83 39.03 -25.05
N ALA A 973 24.08 39.87 -24.31
CA ALA A 973 24.03 39.85 -22.85
C ALA A 973 23.42 38.56 -22.26
N TYR A 974 22.58 37.86 -23.03
CA TYR A 974 21.81 36.69 -22.58
C TYR A 974 22.18 35.39 -23.27
N ALA A 975 23.10 35.43 -24.23
CA ALA A 975 23.49 34.29 -25.06
C ALA A 975 23.81 33.03 -24.24
N ALA A 976 24.56 33.15 -23.13
CA ALA A 976 24.89 32.00 -22.28
C ALA A 976 23.65 31.31 -21.67
N THR A 977 22.69 32.09 -21.18
CA THR A 977 21.44 31.60 -20.61
C THR A 977 20.54 30.97 -21.68
N ALA A 978 20.47 31.60 -22.85
CA ALA A 978 19.69 31.13 -23.99
C ALA A 978 20.23 29.82 -24.57
N ILE A 979 21.55 29.73 -24.76
CA ILE A 979 22.24 28.51 -25.22
C ILE A 979 22.02 27.37 -24.23
N GLY A 980 22.14 27.63 -22.92
CA GLY A 980 21.83 26.63 -21.90
C GLY A 980 20.39 26.11 -21.98
N LEU A 981 19.44 26.99 -22.27
CA LEU A 981 18.04 26.60 -22.50
C LEU A 981 17.87 25.78 -23.79
N LEU A 982 18.53 26.16 -24.89
CA LEU A 982 18.49 25.41 -26.16
C LEU A 982 19.03 23.97 -26.03
N VAL A 983 20.09 23.78 -25.24
CA VAL A 983 20.62 22.43 -24.92
C VAL A 983 19.57 21.62 -24.17
N ASP A 984 18.95 22.21 -23.15
CA ASP A 984 18.01 21.48 -22.30
C ASP A 984 16.65 21.21 -22.99
N LEU A 985 16.24 22.07 -23.93
CA LEU A 985 15.03 21.88 -24.73
C LEU A 985 15.21 20.93 -25.91
N GLY A 986 16.43 20.85 -26.48
CA GLY A 986 16.74 20.06 -27.67
C GLY A 986 16.89 18.54 -27.42
N ARG A 987 16.89 17.76 -28.51
CA ARG A 987 17.20 16.32 -28.53
C ARG A 987 18.64 16.04 -28.99
N LEU A 988 19.53 17.04 -28.88
CA LEU A 988 20.93 17.02 -29.36
C LEU A 988 21.07 17.07 -30.90
N ASP A 989 19.98 17.26 -31.62
CA ASP A 989 19.91 17.47 -33.07
C ASP A 989 20.21 18.92 -33.48
N ASN A 990 20.14 19.85 -32.53
CA ASN A 990 20.45 21.28 -32.69
C ASN A 990 21.89 21.65 -32.28
N LEU A 991 22.77 20.69 -32.05
CA LEU A 991 24.12 20.96 -31.54
C LEU A 991 25.00 21.76 -32.51
N ASP A 992 24.80 21.62 -33.81
CA ASP A 992 25.53 22.39 -34.82
C ASP A 992 25.18 23.90 -34.77
N GLU A 993 23.89 24.21 -34.62
CA GLU A 993 23.39 25.58 -34.37
C GLU A 993 23.99 26.13 -33.07
N ILE A 994 23.94 25.36 -31.99
CA ILE A 994 24.47 25.76 -30.68
C ILE A 994 26.00 25.98 -30.74
N ALA A 995 26.72 25.15 -31.50
CA ALA A 995 28.16 25.30 -31.69
C ALA A 995 28.48 26.62 -32.39
N GLY A 996 27.71 26.99 -33.42
CA GLY A 996 27.79 28.28 -34.09
C GLY A 996 27.54 29.47 -33.14
N LEU A 997 26.55 29.37 -32.24
CA LEU A 997 26.25 30.41 -31.26
C LEU A 997 27.34 30.60 -30.18
N CYS A 998 28.21 29.60 -29.97
CA CYS A 998 29.34 29.68 -29.04
C CYS A 998 30.65 30.13 -29.70
N ALA A 999 30.68 30.33 -31.03
CA ALA A 999 31.89 30.67 -31.77
C ALA A 999 32.59 31.90 -31.19
N GLY A 1000 33.92 31.81 -31.02
CA GLY A 1000 34.73 32.88 -30.42
C GLY A 1000 34.57 33.07 -28.91
N ARG A 1001 33.90 32.14 -28.19
CA ARG A 1001 33.68 32.21 -26.73
C ARG A 1001 34.11 30.93 -25.99
N PRO A 1002 35.43 30.70 -25.78
CA PRO A 1002 35.97 29.44 -25.22
C PRO A 1002 35.33 28.99 -23.90
N VAL A 1003 35.18 29.90 -22.93
CA VAL A 1003 34.58 29.59 -21.61
C VAL A 1003 33.11 29.14 -21.74
N LEU A 1004 32.36 29.75 -22.67
CA LEU A 1004 30.97 29.38 -22.91
C LEU A 1004 30.88 28.03 -23.63
N ALA A 1005 31.75 27.79 -24.60
CA ALA A 1005 31.84 26.51 -25.31
C ALA A 1005 32.08 25.35 -24.31
N PHE A 1006 33.05 25.48 -23.41
CA PHE A 1006 33.34 24.47 -22.39
C PHE A 1006 32.16 24.20 -21.45
N ARG A 1007 31.56 25.24 -20.85
CA ARG A 1007 30.38 25.07 -19.96
C ARG A 1007 29.18 24.47 -20.68
N THR A 1008 29.01 24.81 -21.97
CA THR A 1008 27.94 24.26 -22.79
C THR A 1008 28.21 22.79 -23.11
N ALA A 1009 29.46 22.40 -23.36
CA ALA A 1009 29.86 21.01 -23.53
C ALA A 1009 29.53 20.17 -22.30
N GLU A 1010 29.87 20.63 -21.08
CA GLU A 1010 29.50 19.94 -19.84
C GLU A 1010 27.99 19.77 -19.70
N ARG A 1011 27.22 20.79 -20.07
CA ARG A 1011 25.75 20.74 -20.04
C ARG A 1011 25.19 19.78 -21.09
N VAL A 1012 25.77 19.71 -22.29
CA VAL A 1012 25.43 18.71 -23.32
C VAL A 1012 25.67 17.30 -22.79
N GLY A 1013 26.80 17.07 -22.10
CA GLY A 1013 27.07 15.79 -21.43
C GLY A 1013 26.08 15.46 -20.33
N ALA A 1014 25.75 16.42 -19.47
CA ALA A 1014 24.74 16.26 -18.43
C ALA A 1014 23.36 15.97 -19.03
N ARG A 1015 23.01 16.66 -20.12
CA ARG A 1015 21.78 16.45 -20.86
C ARG A 1015 21.73 15.05 -21.46
N LEU A 1016 22.77 14.60 -22.16
CA LEU A 1016 22.86 13.24 -22.71
C LEU A 1016 22.69 12.17 -21.62
N ARG A 1017 23.34 12.34 -20.47
CA ARG A 1017 23.17 11.44 -19.30
C ARG A 1017 21.76 11.50 -18.70
N GLY A 1018 21.11 12.66 -18.77
CA GLY A 1018 19.76 12.90 -18.26
C GLY A 1018 18.64 12.63 -19.27
N LEU A 1019 18.96 12.28 -20.53
CA LEU A 1019 17.97 11.88 -21.52
C LEU A 1019 17.26 10.62 -21.03
N ARG A 1020 15.94 10.60 -21.20
CA ARG A 1020 15.09 9.49 -20.75
C ARG A 1020 15.20 8.28 -21.66
N GLU A 1021 15.42 8.54 -22.94
CA GLU A 1021 15.69 7.58 -23.99
C GLU A 1021 17.16 7.76 -24.43
N SER A 1022 17.94 6.68 -24.40
CA SER A 1022 19.28 6.69 -24.98
C SER A 1022 19.16 6.89 -26.49
N PRO A 1023 19.87 7.86 -27.08
CA PRO A 1023 19.92 8.00 -28.54
C PRO A 1023 20.40 6.70 -29.19
N ASP A 1024 19.93 6.43 -30.40
CA ASP A 1024 20.46 5.32 -31.19
C ASP A 1024 22.00 5.44 -31.31
N PRO A 1025 22.76 4.38 -31.00
CA PRO A 1025 24.22 4.41 -31.07
C PRO A 1025 24.77 4.90 -32.42
N ALA A 1026 24.15 4.50 -33.54
CA ALA A 1026 24.62 4.91 -34.86
C ALA A 1026 24.33 6.39 -35.12
N ASP A 1027 23.14 6.87 -34.75
CA ASP A 1027 22.80 8.30 -34.82
C ASP A 1027 23.74 9.15 -33.96
N LEU A 1028 24.00 8.71 -32.72
CA LEU A 1028 24.87 9.40 -31.79
C LEU A 1028 26.32 9.45 -32.32
N ALA A 1029 26.82 8.34 -32.85
CA ALA A 1029 28.14 8.27 -33.49
C ALA A 1029 28.23 9.21 -34.71
N ARG A 1030 27.18 9.27 -35.55
CA ARG A 1030 27.11 10.21 -36.69
C ARG A 1030 27.14 11.66 -36.24
N THR A 1031 26.42 12.01 -35.18
CA THR A 1031 26.43 13.37 -34.60
C THR A 1031 27.81 13.73 -34.07
N ILE A 1032 28.47 12.82 -33.34
CA ILE A 1032 29.85 13.03 -32.83
C ILE A 1032 30.82 13.25 -33.99
N ALA A 1033 30.79 12.40 -35.01
CA ALA A 1033 31.64 12.53 -36.20
C ALA A 1033 31.37 13.83 -36.98
N GLY A 1034 30.12 14.29 -37.03
CA GLY A 1034 29.76 15.59 -37.60
C GLY A 1034 30.39 16.75 -36.84
N LEU A 1035 30.26 16.73 -35.51
CA LEU A 1035 30.81 17.77 -34.63
C LEU A 1035 32.34 17.80 -34.62
N ALA A 1036 33.00 16.64 -34.66
CA ALA A 1036 34.46 16.54 -34.75
C ALA A 1036 35.01 17.12 -36.07
N ARG A 1037 34.33 16.87 -37.20
CA ARG A 1037 34.74 17.36 -38.53
C ARG A 1037 34.60 18.87 -38.72
N ARG A 1038 33.88 19.57 -37.85
CA ARG A 1038 33.84 21.05 -37.88
C ARG A 1038 35.21 21.68 -37.65
N GLY A 1039 36.09 21.00 -36.91
CA GLY A 1039 37.46 21.43 -36.64
C GLY A 1039 37.56 22.65 -35.70
N ASP A 1040 36.45 23.15 -35.16
CA ASP A 1040 36.40 24.26 -34.22
C ASP A 1040 36.41 23.77 -32.75
N LEU A 1041 36.87 24.63 -31.84
CA LEU A 1041 36.93 24.33 -30.39
C LEU A 1041 35.59 23.80 -29.86
N THR A 1042 34.48 24.45 -30.21
CA THR A 1042 33.16 24.10 -29.67
C THR A 1042 32.68 22.73 -30.16
N GLY A 1043 32.74 22.46 -31.47
CA GLY A 1043 32.35 21.18 -32.04
C GLY A 1043 33.16 20.03 -31.44
N GLY A 1044 34.49 20.23 -31.33
CA GLY A 1044 35.39 19.28 -30.69
C GLY A 1044 35.04 19.00 -29.23
N LEU A 1045 34.80 20.02 -28.39
CA LEU A 1045 34.43 19.83 -26.98
C LEU A 1045 33.09 19.11 -26.80
N PHE A 1046 32.10 19.39 -27.64
CA PHE A 1046 30.81 18.68 -27.63
C PHE A 1046 31.01 17.21 -28.00
N ALA A 1047 31.79 16.95 -29.06
CA ALA A 1047 32.12 15.60 -29.50
C ALA A 1047 32.86 14.80 -28.41
N VAL A 1048 33.87 15.39 -27.74
CA VAL A 1048 34.58 14.76 -26.61
C VAL A 1048 33.63 14.43 -25.46
N THR A 1049 32.73 15.35 -25.11
CA THR A 1049 31.80 15.09 -24.00
C THR A 1049 30.83 13.95 -24.33
N MET A 1050 30.37 13.88 -25.58
CA MET A 1050 29.44 12.84 -26.04
C MET A 1050 30.11 11.48 -26.23
N VAL A 1051 31.36 11.43 -26.71
CA VAL A 1051 32.08 10.16 -26.93
C VAL A 1051 32.37 9.41 -25.63
N ARG A 1052 32.40 10.09 -24.47
CA ARG A 1052 32.48 9.45 -23.14
C ARG A 1052 31.38 8.42 -22.89
N TYR A 1053 30.25 8.52 -23.60
CA TYR A 1053 29.18 7.51 -23.54
C TYR A 1053 29.62 6.15 -24.10
N GLY A 1054 30.66 6.12 -24.94
CA GLY A 1054 31.31 4.92 -25.47
C GLY A 1054 31.85 3.97 -24.40
N ALA A 1055 32.13 4.45 -23.18
CA ALA A 1055 32.53 3.60 -22.06
C ALA A 1055 31.47 2.54 -21.72
N GLY A 1056 30.18 2.87 -21.84
CA GLY A 1056 29.08 1.90 -21.63
C GLY A 1056 29.03 0.79 -22.69
N TYR A 1057 29.72 0.98 -23.82
CA TYR A 1057 29.85 0.01 -24.91
C TYR A 1057 31.23 -0.69 -24.91
N GLY A 1058 32.03 -0.49 -23.87
CA GLY A 1058 33.36 -1.08 -23.74
C GLY A 1058 34.33 -0.62 -24.83
N TRP A 1059 34.19 0.61 -25.34
CA TRP A 1059 35.07 1.18 -26.36
C TRP A 1059 35.19 0.34 -27.65
N LYS A 1060 34.13 -0.39 -28.03
CA LYS A 1060 34.06 -1.04 -29.35
C LYS A 1060 33.93 0.00 -30.47
N THR A 1061 34.32 -0.34 -31.69
CA THR A 1061 34.02 0.47 -32.90
C THR A 1061 32.52 0.77 -32.97
N PRO A 1062 32.08 2.02 -33.24
CA PRO A 1062 32.88 3.18 -33.67
C PRO A 1062 33.44 4.06 -32.54
N TRP A 1063 33.11 3.81 -31.28
CA TRP A 1063 33.42 4.73 -30.16
C TRP A 1063 34.90 5.00 -29.95
N ARG A 1064 35.73 3.95 -30.04
CA ARG A 1064 37.19 4.05 -29.91
C ARG A 1064 37.81 4.85 -31.05
N GLU A 1065 37.34 4.62 -32.27
CA GLU A 1065 37.83 5.35 -33.46
C GLU A 1065 37.51 6.83 -33.36
N LEU A 1066 36.28 7.18 -32.94
CA LEU A 1066 35.88 8.57 -32.71
C LEU A 1066 36.74 9.25 -31.63
N LEU A 1067 37.07 8.56 -30.53
CA LEU A 1067 37.94 9.13 -29.49
C LEU A 1067 39.38 9.31 -29.99
N VAL A 1068 39.90 8.35 -30.78
CA VAL A 1068 41.24 8.46 -31.39
C VAL A 1068 41.30 9.63 -32.38
N GLU A 1069 40.26 9.83 -33.19
CA GLU A 1069 40.13 10.98 -34.10
C GLU A 1069 40.14 12.30 -33.30
N LEU A 1070 39.40 12.38 -32.19
CA LEU A 1070 39.37 13.57 -31.33
C LEU A 1070 40.72 13.86 -30.64
N ARG A 1071 41.54 12.84 -30.36
CA ARG A 1071 42.91 13.03 -29.85
C ARG A 1071 43.87 13.61 -30.91
N GLN A 1072 43.49 13.56 -32.18
CA GLN A 1072 44.20 14.16 -33.32
C GLN A 1072 43.52 15.45 -33.82
N HIS A 1073 42.54 15.97 -33.09
CA HIS A 1073 41.79 17.18 -33.48
C HIS A 1073 42.73 18.40 -33.66
N PRO A 1074 42.48 19.31 -34.62
CA PRO A 1074 43.36 20.47 -34.87
C PRO A 1074 43.51 21.41 -33.67
N ASP A 1075 42.46 21.55 -32.86
CA ASP A 1075 42.46 22.39 -31.66
C ASP A 1075 43.16 21.70 -30.45
N PRO A 1076 44.13 22.36 -29.77
CA PRO A 1076 44.87 21.77 -28.66
C PRO A 1076 44.03 21.44 -27.41
N ASP A 1077 43.05 22.27 -27.06
CA ASP A 1077 42.25 22.08 -25.84
C ASP A 1077 41.32 20.86 -26.00
N VAL A 1078 40.81 20.64 -27.22
CA VAL A 1078 40.02 19.44 -27.55
C VAL A 1078 40.87 18.17 -27.40
N ARG A 1079 42.14 18.21 -27.82
CA ARG A 1079 43.04 17.06 -27.67
C ARG A 1079 43.28 16.74 -26.20
N GLU A 1080 43.54 17.76 -25.37
CA GLU A 1080 43.77 17.58 -23.93
C GLU A 1080 42.55 16.94 -23.24
N GLU A 1081 41.35 17.44 -23.51
CA GLU A 1081 40.11 16.84 -22.98
C GLU A 1081 39.85 15.43 -23.50
N ALA A 1082 40.23 15.11 -24.75
CA ALA A 1082 40.15 13.77 -25.31
C ALA A 1082 41.18 12.80 -24.72
N TYR A 1083 42.35 13.29 -24.30
CA TYR A 1083 43.36 12.49 -23.59
C TYR A 1083 42.94 12.18 -22.15
N ALA A 1084 42.17 13.06 -21.51
CA ALA A 1084 41.59 12.83 -20.17
C ALA A 1084 40.54 11.72 -20.14
N VAL A 1085 40.02 11.29 -21.29
CA VAL A 1085 39.08 10.17 -21.38
C VAL A 1085 39.85 8.84 -21.37
N ASP A 1086 39.68 8.09 -20.29
CA ASP A 1086 40.28 6.77 -20.13
C ASP A 1086 39.50 5.68 -20.88
N MET A 1087 40.24 4.80 -21.56
CA MET A 1087 39.71 3.63 -22.27
C MET A 1087 39.89 2.31 -21.50
N SER A 1088 40.51 2.35 -20.32
CA SER A 1088 40.83 1.16 -19.52
C SER A 1088 39.64 0.55 -18.78
#